data_AF-A0A7C1JE69-F1
#
_entry.id   AF-A0A7C1JE69-F1
#
_cell.length_a   1.000
_cell.length_b   1.000
_cell.length_c   1.000
_cell.angle_alpha   90.00
_cell.angle_beta   90.00
_cell.angle_gamma   90.00
#
_symmetry.space_group_name_H-M   'P 1'
#
loop_
_entity.id
_entity.type
_entity.pdbx_description
1 polymer ?
#
loop_
_entity_poly.entity_id
_entity_poly.type
_entity_poly.pdbx_seq_one_letter_code
_entity_poly.pdbx_strand_id
1 'polypeptide(L)'
;MIPTVFKGLCPNCGGDITSERLELGIPCESCMPDPNGPLVKEGFLSSFKEVSEKEKEWIEHFRKCVGAQPWSLQIAWARRVFLGRSFALLAPTGVGKTSFGLSIASFLAREKKRSYIILPTKLLVEQVKHRLLSFGIKEDEMLVFGEENKYKKEKKELLERADFKILISTSMFLYKNYEIIPRDFSFIFVDDVDSFLKTAKNIDKALYLLGFSEKDIQMAMELIRIKEKHDKTAQDWQKIKELSELLKTSSKDINGILVVSSATSNPRSNRVKLFRELLGFEVGIPIFYLRNIVDTFCDHNISLHDLIRRLGKGGLVFVSSDQGKEGVTEVVNMLNSQGIVAISYEDLGEEEIKQFEEGKIWVIVGIASYRNPLARGFDLPHVVRYSVFYGVPKIVISLKFEKNLSHLLWALVSIRPLIAKKLPSHISKLDRWIAQVRRYQYLTEDFLLENPSLFKTIERLKDELNLFFTSVEVLKILQESDEVTLRKTEEGFSLVVSDATGYLQASGRTSRMYAGGITKGLSIIIVDDKIAFNHLQKKIRWFSEDIKFVNFDEINLEEILREIDQDREKVKKVREGKARAEEKELLRPVLIVVESPNKAKTIANFFGKAIRRKIGEHELLETSVGDRYLMISASLGHILDLTTKENGYYGVLINGSIVPVYEPIPGKERIIESLKRMAQESFEVLIATDPDTEGEKIGWDIRELLRPFVNNIKRMEFHEVTKKAILNAIKAPRDFNENLVKAQIVRRVADRWVGFEFSQLLWGAFKN
;
A
#
# COMPACT_ATOMS: atom_id res chain seq x y z
N MET A 1 -6.67 32.11 17.64
CA MET A 1 -6.36 32.70 16.32
C MET A 1 -5.17 33.64 16.43
N ILE A 2 -4.18 33.49 15.54
CA ILE A 2 -2.97 34.32 15.47
C ILE A 2 -3.08 35.20 14.20
N PRO A 3 -3.21 36.53 14.34
CA PRO A 3 -3.31 37.44 13.19
C PRO A 3 -2.01 37.44 12.37
N THR A 4 -2.10 37.01 11.11
CA THR A 4 -0.96 36.82 10.21
C THR A 4 -1.39 37.07 8.77
N VAL A 5 -0.49 37.63 7.95
CA VAL A 5 -0.69 37.77 6.50
C VAL A 5 0.23 36.80 5.75
N PHE A 6 -0.33 36.07 4.79
CA PHE A 6 0.37 35.13 3.92
C PHE A 6 0.39 35.67 2.49
N LYS A 7 1.57 36.12 2.05
CA LYS A 7 1.75 36.68 0.71
C LYS A 7 1.72 35.62 -0.36
N GLY A 8 0.99 35.89 -1.43
CA GLY A 8 0.95 35.02 -2.61
C GLY A 8 0.36 33.62 -2.38
N LEU A 9 -0.44 33.44 -1.31
CA LEU A 9 -0.79 32.11 -0.78
C LEU A 9 -2.30 31.80 -0.76
N CYS A 10 -3.13 32.72 -1.25
CA CYS A 10 -4.56 32.49 -1.45
C CYS A 10 -4.78 31.16 -2.18
N PRO A 11 -5.64 30.26 -1.67
CA PRO A 11 -5.87 28.94 -2.23
C PRO A 11 -6.52 28.95 -3.62
N ASN A 12 -7.03 30.10 -4.08
CA ASN A 12 -7.68 30.24 -5.38
C ASN A 12 -6.81 30.99 -6.41
N CYS A 13 -6.54 32.28 -6.18
CA CYS A 13 -5.84 33.14 -7.15
C CYS A 13 -4.33 33.29 -6.91
N GLY A 14 -3.79 32.76 -5.81
CA GLY A 14 -2.39 32.98 -5.45
C GLY A 14 -2.05 34.42 -5.05
N GLY A 15 -3.03 35.26 -4.71
CA GLY A 15 -2.82 36.57 -4.08
C GLY A 15 -2.61 36.48 -2.57
N ASP A 16 -2.52 37.64 -1.91
CA ASP A 16 -2.33 37.71 -0.45
C ASP A 16 -3.59 37.28 0.30
N ILE A 17 -3.42 36.65 1.47
CA ILE A 17 -4.51 36.16 2.30
C ILE A 17 -4.19 36.23 3.79
N THR A 18 -5.20 36.48 4.62
CA THR A 18 -5.08 36.51 6.08
C THR A 18 -5.27 35.13 6.71
N SER A 19 -4.69 34.91 7.88
CA SER A 19 -4.91 33.69 8.67
C SER A 19 -6.38 33.46 9.03
N GLU A 20 -7.14 34.51 9.31
CA GLU A 20 -8.59 34.44 9.59
C GLU A 20 -9.37 33.77 8.45
N ARG A 21 -9.07 34.14 7.19
CA ARG A 21 -9.76 33.56 6.03
C ARG A 21 -9.33 32.13 5.75
N LEU A 22 -8.05 31.80 5.95
CA LEU A 22 -7.57 30.42 5.87
C LEU A 22 -8.19 29.53 6.97
N GLU A 23 -8.35 30.07 8.19
CA GLU A 23 -9.03 29.41 9.31
C GLU A 23 -10.50 29.10 8.99
N LEU A 24 -11.17 29.96 8.24
CA LEU A 24 -12.53 29.70 7.73
C LEU A 24 -12.55 28.77 6.50
N GLY A 25 -11.40 28.42 5.93
CA GLY A 25 -11.28 27.58 4.73
C GLY A 25 -11.70 28.29 3.43
N ILE A 26 -11.70 29.62 3.41
CA ILE A 26 -12.14 30.44 2.27
C ILE A 26 -10.96 31.17 1.61
N PRO A 27 -11.03 31.55 0.32
CA PRO A 27 -9.95 32.29 -0.34
C PRO A 27 -9.94 33.76 0.07
N CYS A 28 -9.04 34.57 -0.47
CA CYS A 28 -8.98 36.01 -0.19
C CYS A 28 -10.25 36.76 -0.61
N GLU A 29 -10.45 37.96 -0.07
CA GLU A 29 -11.61 38.82 -0.33
C GLU A 29 -11.82 39.08 -1.83
N SER A 30 -10.75 39.26 -2.60
CA SER A 30 -10.87 39.47 -4.06
C SER A 30 -11.42 38.26 -4.82
N CYS A 31 -11.37 37.06 -4.24
CA CYS A 31 -11.95 35.84 -4.82
C CYS A 31 -13.34 35.53 -4.26
N MET A 32 -13.65 36.03 -3.07
CA MET A 32 -14.90 35.76 -2.34
C MET A 32 -15.15 36.93 -1.37
N PRO A 33 -15.78 38.03 -1.84
CA PRO A 33 -15.99 39.23 -1.03
C PRO A 33 -16.87 38.95 0.20
N ASP A 34 -17.97 38.23 0.02
CA ASP A 34 -18.82 37.72 1.09
C ASP A 34 -18.34 36.31 1.50
N PRO A 35 -17.97 36.06 2.77
CA PRO A 35 -17.61 34.72 3.27
C PRO A 35 -18.65 33.62 3.02
N ASN A 36 -19.94 33.98 2.89
CA ASN A 36 -21.02 33.04 2.58
C ASN A 36 -21.40 33.04 1.09
N GLY A 37 -20.77 33.90 0.29
CA GLY A 37 -21.05 34.07 -1.13
C GLY A 37 -20.33 33.05 -2.02
N PRO A 38 -20.63 33.05 -3.33
CA PRO A 38 -19.92 32.21 -4.30
C PRO A 38 -18.49 32.69 -4.56
N LEU A 39 -17.68 31.83 -5.17
CA LEU A 39 -16.39 32.23 -5.74
C LEU A 39 -16.65 33.11 -6.97
N VAL A 40 -16.00 34.28 -7.03
CA VAL A 40 -16.12 35.20 -8.18
C VAL A 40 -14.94 35.13 -9.15
N LYS A 41 -13.91 34.35 -8.83
CA LYS A 41 -12.74 34.12 -9.69
C LYS A 41 -12.49 32.64 -9.89
N GLU A 42 -12.15 32.25 -11.11
CA GLU A 42 -11.60 30.93 -11.39
C GLU A 42 -10.19 30.79 -10.83
N GLY A 43 -9.84 29.58 -10.39
CA GLY A 43 -8.53 29.28 -9.83
C GLY A 43 -8.46 27.86 -9.26
N PHE A 44 -7.43 27.62 -8.44
CA PHE A 44 -7.15 26.27 -7.95
C PHE A 44 -8.26 25.75 -7.02
N LEU A 45 -8.86 26.62 -6.18
CA LEU A 45 -9.95 26.23 -5.30
C LEU A 45 -11.28 26.02 -6.05
N SER A 46 -11.57 26.81 -7.10
CA SER A 46 -12.78 26.61 -7.90
C SER A 46 -12.76 25.25 -8.61
N SER A 47 -11.62 24.87 -9.21
CA SER A 47 -11.47 23.55 -9.85
C SER A 47 -11.66 22.38 -8.86
N PHE A 48 -11.27 22.56 -7.60
CA PHE A 48 -11.53 21.56 -6.56
C PHE A 48 -13.01 21.48 -6.16
N LYS A 49 -13.74 22.60 -6.17
CA LYS A 49 -15.19 22.60 -5.94
C LYS A 49 -15.93 21.86 -7.05
N GLU A 50 -15.55 22.04 -8.32
CA GLU A 50 -16.11 21.28 -9.44
C GLU A 50 -15.88 19.76 -9.29
N VAL A 51 -14.67 19.36 -8.86
CA VAL A 51 -14.38 17.95 -8.54
C VAL A 51 -15.28 17.44 -7.40
N SER A 52 -15.50 18.27 -6.38
CA SER A 52 -16.36 17.92 -5.24
C SER A 52 -17.84 17.80 -5.63
N GLU A 53 -18.31 18.55 -6.63
CA GLU A 53 -19.65 18.42 -7.20
C GLU A 53 -19.78 17.11 -7.99
N LYS A 54 -18.82 16.82 -8.88
CA LYS A 54 -18.77 15.54 -9.61
C LYS A 54 -18.69 14.34 -8.70
N GLU A 55 -17.96 14.44 -7.59
CA GLU A 55 -17.93 13.43 -6.54
C GLU A 55 -19.32 13.15 -5.98
N LYS A 56 -20.10 14.18 -5.63
CA LYS A 56 -21.46 14.00 -5.11
C LYS A 56 -22.38 13.34 -6.14
N GLU A 57 -22.30 13.76 -7.39
CA GLU A 57 -23.07 13.14 -8.49
C GLU A 57 -22.69 11.67 -8.69
N TRP A 58 -21.39 11.37 -8.65
CA TRP A 58 -20.89 10.01 -8.77
C TRP A 58 -21.28 9.14 -7.57
N ILE A 59 -21.28 9.65 -6.34
CA ILE A 59 -21.73 8.91 -5.15
C ILE A 59 -23.18 8.46 -5.32
N GLU A 60 -24.05 9.34 -5.82
CA GLU A 60 -25.46 9.01 -6.06
C GLU A 60 -25.59 8.01 -7.22
N HIS A 61 -24.80 8.17 -8.29
CA HIS A 61 -24.72 7.19 -9.37
C HIS A 61 -24.25 5.81 -8.88
N PHE A 62 -23.21 5.78 -8.05
CA PHE A 62 -22.67 4.57 -7.45
C PHE A 62 -23.72 3.86 -6.61
N ARG A 63 -24.47 4.59 -5.77
CA ARG A 63 -25.56 4.04 -4.96
C ARG A 63 -26.63 3.38 -5.84
N LYS A 64 -27.02 4.02 -6.95
CA LYS A 64 -28.00 3.47 -7.89
C LYS A 64 -27.51 2.20 -8.58
N CYS A 65 -26.25 2.17 -9.00
CA CYS A 65 -25.67 1.04 -9.73
C CYS A 65 -25.31 -0.15 -8.84
N VAL A 66 -24.71 0.12 -7.67
CA VAL A 66 -24.12 -0.91 -6.80
C VAL A 66 -25.05 -1.30 -5.64
N GLY A 67 -26.01 -0.44 -5.29
CA GLY A 67 -26.96 -0.69 -4.19
C GLY A 67 -26.41 -0.44 -2.79
N ALA A 68 -25.22 0.15 -2.67
CA ALA A 68 -24.54 0.47 -1.40
C ALA A 68 -23.82 1.83 -1.48
N GLN A 69 -23.46 2.42 -0.34
CA GLN A 69 -22.60 3.62 -0.33
C GLN A 69 -21.16 3.27 -0.73
N PRO A 70 -20.49 4.17 -1.48
CA PRO A 70 -19.07 4.01 -1.73
C PRO A 70 -18.29 4.26 -0.43
N TRP A 71 -17.25 3.47 -0.22
CA TRP A 71 -16.34 3.67 0.91
C TRP A 71 -15.50 4.92 0.73
N SER A 72 -15.01 5.52 1.82
CA SER A 72 -14.13 6.70 1.76
C SER A 72 -12.87 6.48 0.91
N LEU A 73 -12.34 5.24 0.89
CA LEU A 73 -11.26 4.89 -0.03
C LEU A 73 -11.70 4.94 -1.51
N GLN A 74 -12.90 4.45 -1.84
CA GLN A 74 -13.45 4.54 -3.20
C GLN A 74 -13.79 5.98 -3.59
N ILE A 75 -14.23 6.80 -2.64
CA ILE A 75 -14.44 8.24 -2.85
C ILE A 75 -13.11 8.93 -3.16
N ALA A 76 -12.05 8.65 -2.40
CA ALA A 76 -10.72 9.18 -2.71
C ALA A 76 -10.21 8.71 -4.09
N TRP A 77 -10.50 7.47 -4.49
CA TRP A 77 -10.22 7.01 -5.85
C TRP A 77 -11.02 7.77 -6.91
N ALA A 78 -12.29 8.08 -6.68
CA ALA A 78 -13.10 8.91 -7.57
C ALA A 78 -12.53 10.33 -7.67
N ARG A 79 -12.12 10.94 -6.55
CA ARG A 79 -11.41 12.24 -6.56
C ARG A 79 -10.17 12.20 -7.44
N ARG A 80 -9.35 11.14 -7.31
CA ARG A 80 -8.16 10.95 -8.17
C ARG A 80 -8.53 10.91 -9.65
N VAL A 81 -9.61 10.18 -9.99
CA VAL A 81 -10.13 10.12 -11.36
C VAL A 81 -10.51 11.50 -11.88
N PHE A 82 -11.32 12.24 -11.13
CA PHE A 82 -11.80 13.57 -11.53
C PHE A 82 -10.70 14.64 -11.54
N LEU A 83 -9.64 14.44 -10.75
CA LEU A 83 -8.42 15.26 -10.77
C LEU A 83 -7.44 14.88 -11.90
N GLY A 84 -7.79 13.92 -12.76
CA GLY A 84 -6.95 13.49 -13.89
C GLY A 84 -5.70 12.71 -13.47
N ARG A 85 -5.74 11.99 -12.34
CA ARG A 85 -4.57 11.29 -11.78
C ARG A 85 -4.69 9.79 -12.01
N SER A 86 -3.64 9.20 -12.58
CA SER A 86 -3.50 7.74 -12.72
C SER A 86 -2.95 7.13 -11.42
N PHE A 87 -3.39 5.91 -11.07
CA PHE A 87 -3.00 5.26 -9.81
C PHE A 87 -3.28 3.75 -9.79
N ALA A 88 -2.69 3.06 -8.81
CA ALA A 88 -3.01 1.68 -8.49
C ALA A 88 -4.04 1.59 -7.34
N LEU A 89 -5.02 0.69 -7.45
CA LEU A 89 -6.03 0.42 -6.42
C LEU A 89 -5.45 -0.40 -5.27
N LEU A 90 -4.82 0.30 -4.33
CA LEU A 90 -4.26 -0.27 -3.11
C LEU A 90 -5.39 -0.56 -2.11
N ALA A 91 -5.95 -1.77 -2.21
CA ALA A 91 -6.94 -2.30 -1.28
C ALA A 91 -6.86 -3.84 -1.24
N PRO A 92 -7.31 -4.48 -0.15
CA PRO A 92 -7.48 -5.93 -0.14
C PRO A 92 -8.60 -6.36 -1.10
N THR A 93 -8.77 -7.67 -1.27
CA THR A 93 -9.94 -8.22 -1.97
C THR A 93 -11.22 -7.87 -1.21
N GLY A 94 -12.35 -7.75 -1.92
CA GLY A 94 -13.65 -7.44 -1.30
C GLY A 94 -14.02 -5.96 -1.22
N VAL A 95 -13.08 -5.02 -1.41
CA VAL A 95 -13.36 -3.56 -1.42
C VAL A 95 -14.13 -3.08 -2.66
N GLY A 96 -14.47 -3.97 -3.60
CA GLY A 96 -15.27 -3.62 -4.78
C GLY A 96 -14.49 -2.83 -5.85
N LYS A 97 -13.21 -3.16 -6.09
CA LYS A 97 -12.36 -2.54 -7.13
C LYS A 97 -13.01 -2.55 -8.52
N THR A 98 -13.52 -3.70 -8.93
CA THR A 98 -14.23 -3.87 -10.20
C THR A 98 -15.49 -3.01 -10.21
N SER A 99 -16.31 -3.06 -9.16
CA SER A 99 -17.53 -2.23 -9.04
C SER A 99 -17.22 -0.74 -9.15
N PHE A 100 -16.14 -0.27 -8.50
CA PHE A 100 -15.64 1.09 -8.63
C PHE A 100 -15.30 1.42 -10.09
N GLY A 101 -14.44 0.63 -10.75
CA GLY A 101 -14.05 0.89 -12.14
C GLY A 101 -15.24 0.94 -13.10
N LEU A 102 -16.19 0.02 -12.96
CA LEU A 102 -17.40 -0.02 -13.80
C LEU A 102 -18.34 1.16 -13.52
N SER A 103 -18.48 1.57 -12.26
CA SER A 103 -19.30 2.73 -11.89
C SER A 103 -18.74 4.03 -12.49
N ILE A 104 -17.41 4.20 -12.48
CA ILE A 104 -16.72 5.34 -13.10
C ILE A 104 -16.89 5.32 -14.61
N ALA A 105 -16.65 4.17 -15.26
CA ALA A 105 -16.84 4.05 -16.71
C ALA A 105 -18.28 4.38 -17.13
N SER A 106 -19.26 3.86 -16.39
CA SER A 106 -20.68 4.15 -16.61
C SER A 106 -21.02 5.63 -16.37
N PHE A 107 -20.45 6.26 -15.35
CA PHE A 107 -20.62 7.69 -15.07
C PHE A 107 -20.05 8.56 -16.20
N LEU A 108 -18.82 8.28 -16.64
CA LEU A 108 -18.15 9.00 -17.72
C LEU A 108 -18.85 8.83 -19.08
N ALA A 109 -19.49 7.67 -19.32
CA ALA A 109 -20.30 7.45 -20.52
C ALA A 109 -21.51 8.41 -20.62
N ARG A 110 -22.05 8.87 -19.47
CA ARG A 110 -23.11 9.91 -19.46
C ARG A 110 -22.57 11.29 -19.86
N GLU A 111 -21.31 11.57 -19.55
CA GLU A 111 -20.57 12.76 -20.00
C GLU A 111 -20.03 12.62 -21.44
N LYS A 112 -20.43 11.59 -22.19
CA LYS A 112 -19.92 11.27 -23.54
C LYS A 112 -18.40 11.04 -23.61
N LYS A 113 -17.78 10.63 -22.50
CA LYS A 113 -16.36 10.26 -22.45
C LYS A 113 -16.17 8.77 -22.65
N ARG A 114 -15.10 8.40 -23.38
CA ARG A 114 -14.78 7.00 -23.68
C ARG A 114 -14.00 6.34 -22.56
N SER A 115 -14.38 5.10 -22.25
CA SER A 115 -13.70 4.24 -21.28
C SER A 115 -13.25 2.92 -21.90
N TYR A 116 -12.13 2.37 -21.43
CA TYR A 116 -11.65 1.05 -21.83
C TYR A 116 -11.43 0.16 -20.60
N ILE A 117 -12.13 -0.97 -20.54
CA ILE A 117 -12.02 -1.96 -19.48
C ILE A 117 -11.26 -3.20 -20.00
N ILE A 118 -10.16 -3.53 -19.33
CA ILE A 118 -9.27 -4.63 -19.69
C ILE A 118 -9.35 -5.71 -18.60
N LEU A 119 -9.72 -6.92 -19.03
CA LEU A 119 -10.00 -8.06 -18.16
C LEU A 119 -9.06 -9.24 -18.47
N PRO A 120 -8.82 -10.16 -17.53
CA PRO A 120 -7.87 -11.25 -17.74
C PRO A 120 -8.44 -12.41 -18.57
N THR A 121 -9.77 -12.62 -18.55
CA THR A 121 -10.42 -13.77 -19.20
C THR A 121 -11.68 -13.35 -19.97
N LYS A 122 -12.06 -14.15 -20.97
CA LYS A 122 -13.30 -13.96 -21.73
C LYS A 122 -14.56 -14.05 -20.85
N LEU A 123 -14.55 -14.94 -19.86
CA LEU A 123 -15.67 -15.09 -18.92
C LEU A 123 -15.93 -13.80 -18.13
N LEU A 124 -14.87 -13.14 -17.67
CA LEU A 124 -14.99 -11.86 -16.96
C LEU A 124 -15.48 -10.74 -17.88
N VAL A 125 -15.10 -10.76 -19.17
CA VAL A 125 -15.66 -9.84 -20.18
C VAL A 125 -17.17 -9.94 -20.25
N GLU A 126 -17.72 -11.15 -20.30
CA GLU A 126 -19.18 -11.37 -20.29
C GLU A 126 -19.84 -10.91 -18.98
N GLN A 127 -19.25 -11.26 -17.83
CA GLN A 127 -19.77 -10.83 -16.53
C GLN A 127 -19.82 -9.30 -16.40
N VAL A 128 -18.78 -8.62 -16.90
CA VAL A 128 -18.70 -7.16 -16.90
C VAL A 128 -19.71 -6.54 -17.87
N LYS A 129 -19.90 -7.13 -19.05
CA LYS A 129 -20.96 -6.72 -20.00
C LYS A 129 -22.33 -6.73 -19.32
N HIS A 130 -22.71 -7.86 -18.70
CA HIS A 130 -23.99 -7.98 -17.99
C HIS A 130 -24.13 -6.98 -16.83
N ARG A 131 -23.05 -6.74 -16.09
CA ARG A 131 -23.06 -5.77 -15.00
C ARG A 131 -23.24 -4.33 -15.51
N LEU A 132 -22.60 -3.94 -16.61
CA LEU A 132 -22.78 -2.60 -17.19
C LEU A 132 -24.20 -2.40 -17.77
N LEU A 133 -24.80 -3.45 -18.36
CA LEU A 133 -26.23 -3.43 -18.72
C LEU A 133 -27.10 -3.14 -17.50
N SER A 134 -26.83 -3.80 -16.36
CA SER A 134 -27.57 -3.55 -15.11
C SER A 134 -27.35 -2.13 -14.54
N PHE A 135 -26.28 -1.45 -14.95
CA PHE A 135 -25.99 -0.05 -14.57
C PHE A 135 -26.68 0.96 -15.51
N GLY A 136 -27.47 0.47 -16.48
CA GLY A 136 -28.23 1.28 -17.43
C GLY A 136 -27.44 1.74 -18.66
N ILE A 137 -26.29 1.13 -18.95
CA ILE A 137 -25.57 1.33 -20.22
C ILE A 137 -26.24 0.48 -21.29
N LYS A 138 -26.50 1.06 -22.47
CA LYS A 138 -27.14 0.33 -23.57
C LYS A 138 -26.13 -0.54 -24.31
N GLU A 139 -26.61 -1.59 -24.97
CA GLU A 139 -25.73 -2.53 -25.70
C GLU A 139 -25.02 -1.87 -26.89
N ASP A 140 -25.66 -0.91 -27.57
CA ASP A 140 -25.07 -0.11 -28.66
C ASP A 140 -24.02 0.89 -28.19
N GLU A 141 -23.97 1.22 -26.90
CA GLU A 141 -22.94 2.09 -26.32
C GLU A 141 -21.67 1.31 -25.94
N MET A 142 -21.69 -0.02 -26.04
CA MET A 142 -20.59 -0.90 -25.63
C MET A 142 -20.02 -1.69 -26.80
N LEU A 143 -18.70 -1.78 -26.85
CA LEU A 143 -18.00 -2.65 -27.79
C LEU A 143 -17.25 -3.75 -27.03
N VAL A 144 -17.66 -5.00 -27.24
CA VAL A 144 -17.20 -6.15 -26.44
C VAL A 144 -16.44 -7.16 -27.30
N PHE A 145 -15.19 -7.43 -26.91
CA PHE A 145 -14.30 -8.42 -27.53
C PHE A 145 -13.88 -9.50 -26.53
N GLY A 146 -14.67 -10.58 -26.49
CA GLY A 146 -14.48 -11.74 -25.60
C GLY A 146 -15.24 -12.99 -26.09
N GLU A 147 -16.40 -12.79 -26.71
CA GLU A 147 -17.24 -13.85 -27.30
C GLU A 147 -16.57 -14.55 -28.51
N GLU A 148 -16.85 -15.84 -28.70
CA GLU A 148 -16.70 -16.49 -30.01
C GLU A 148 -17.92 -16.14 -30.86
N ASN A 149 -17.85 -15.14 -31.74
CA ASN A 149 -19.03 -14.76 -32.53
C ASN A 149 -18.76 -14.23 -33.95
N LYS A 150 -19.73 -14.56 -34.82
CA LYS A 150 -19.85 -14.41 -36.29
C LYS A 150 -19.53 -13.04 -36.91
N TYR A 151 -19.46 -11.95 -36.14
CA TYR A 151 -19.43 -10.56 -36.64
C TYR A 151 -18.13 -9.81 -36.36
N LYS A 152 -17.00 -10.53 -36.36
CA LYS A 152 -15.68 -9.98 -35.99
C LYS A 152 -15.20 -8.83 -36.89
N LYS A 153 -15.66 -8.77 -38.15
CA LYS A 153 -15.28 -7.74 -39.12
C LYS A 153 -16.04 -6.43 -38.85
N GLU A 154 -17.35 -6.49 -38.69
CA GLU A 154 -18.21 -5.35 -38.37
C GLU A 154 -17.84 -4.68 -37.03
N LYS A 155 -17.58 -5.48 -35.98
CA LYS A 155 -17.07 -4.94 -34.70
C LYS A 155 -15.72 -4.22 -34.82
N LYS A 156 -14.85 -4.66 -35.75
CA LYS A 156 -13.57 -3.97 -36.01
C LYS A 156 -13.78 -2.65 -36.73
N GLU A 157 -14.71 -2.59 -37.68
CA GLU A 157 -15.07 -1.34 -38.36
C GLU A 157 -15.67 -0.33 -37.36
N LEU A 158 -16.51 -0.76 -36.43
CA LEU A 158 -17.01 0.08 -35.33
C LEU A 158 -15.90 0.57 -34.39
N LEU A 159 -14.90 -0.28 -34.11
CA LEU A 159 -13.72 0.09 -33.32
C LEU A 159 -12.93 1.21 -33.99
N GLU A 160 -12.69 1.09 -35.30
CA GLU A 160 -11.95 2.08 -36.10
C GLU A 160 -12.71 3.40 -36.24
N ARG A 161 -14.04 3.36 -36.37
CA ARG A 161 -14.91 4.54 -36.36
C ARG A 161 -15.06 5.17 -34.97
N ALA A 162 -14.61 4.47 -33.93
CA ALA A 162 -14.74 4.84 -32.54
C ALA A 162 -16.20 5.09 -32.09
N ASP A 163 -17.15 4.35 -32.67
CA ASP A 163 -18.59 4.51 -32.39
C ASP A 163 -19.03 3.65 -31.20
N PHE A 164 -18.58 4.05 -30.00
CA PHE A 164 -18.92 3.43 -28.73
C PHE A 164 -18.50 4.34 -27.56
N LYS A 165 -19.04 4.09 -26.37
CA LYS A 165 -18.65 4.77 -25.13
C LYS A 165 -17.74 3.91 -24.26
N ILE A 166 -17.95 2.60 -24.25
CA ILE A 166 -17.17 1.66 -23.41
C ILE A 166 -16.63 0.51 -24.26
N LEU A 167 -15.31 0.38 -24.33
CA LEU A 167 -14.64 -0.80 -24.88
C LEU A 167 -14.37 -1.81 -23.76
N ILE A 168 -14.68 -3.08 -23.99
CA ILE A 168 -14.43 -4.17 -23.03
C ILE A 168 -13.70 -5.29 -23.76
N SER A 169 -12.51 -5.66 -23.28
CA SER A 169 -11.77 -6.78 -23.88
C SER A 169 -10.83 -7.48 -22.92
N THR A 170 -10.20 -8.54 -23.41
CA THR A 170 -9.09 -9.21 -22.71
C THR A 170 -7.76 -8.47 -22.89
N SER A 171 -6.80 -8.70 -21.98
CA SER A 171 -5.42 -8.21 -22.13
C SER A 171 -4.74 -8.68 -23.42
N MET A 172 -5.07 -9.88 -23.89
CA MET A 172 -4.56 -10.42 -25.16
C MET A 172 -5.11 -9.69 -26.38
N PHE A 173 -6.35 -9.17 -26.30
CA PHE A 173 -6.93 -8.37 -27.37
C PHE A 173 -6.17 -7.05 -27.55
N LEU A 174 -5.87 -6.35 -26.45
CA LEU A 174 -5.03 -5.16 -26.45
C LEU A 174 -3.68 -5.44 -27.13
N TYR A 175 -2.99 -6.50 -26.69
CA TYR A 175 -1.67 -6.85 -27.23
C TYR A 175 -1.68 -6.97 -28.76
N LYS A 176 -2.72 -7.61 -29.32
CA LYS A 176 -2.82 -7.90 -30.76
C LYS A 176 -3.37 -6.75 -31.60
N ASN A 177 -4.17 -5.84 -31.04
CA ASN A 177 -4.98 -4.90 -31.82
C ASN A 177 -4.80 -3.43 -31.39
N TYR A 178 -3.81 -3.08 -30.57
CA TYR A 178 -3.64 -1.71 -30.06
C TYR A 178 -3.57 -0.62 -31.14
N GLU A 179 -3.14 -0.94 -32.38
CA GLU A 179 -3.00 0.04 -33.47
C GLU A 179 -4.35 0.53 -34.02
N ILE A 180 -5.38 -0.31 -33.99
CA ILE A 180 -6.74 0.03 -34.45
C ILE A 180 -7.63 0.56 -33.33
N ILE A 181 -7.16 0.50 -32.08
CA ILE A 181 -7.90 1.00 -30.91
C ILE A 181 -7.71 2.53 -30.84
N PRO A 182 -8.78 3.33 -30.67
CA PRO A 182 -8.68 4.79 -30.57
C PRO A 182 -7.85 5.22 -29.35
N ARG A 183 -7.25 6.42 -29.40
CA ARG A 183 -6.33 6.91 -28.35
C ARG A 183 -6.91 7.98 -27.43
N ASP A 184 -8.19 8.30 -27.54
CA ASP A 184 -8.84 9.37 -26.79
C ASP A 184 -9.67 8.86 -25.61
N PHE A 185 -9.22 7.77 -25.01
CA PHE A 185 -9.82 7.25 -23.79
C PHE A 185 -9.59 8.21 -22.63
N SER A 186 -10.69 8.68 -22.02
CA SER A 186 -10.61 9.44 -20.77
C SER A 186 -10.29 8.53 -19.58
N PHE A 187 -10.66 7.25 -19.63
CA PHE A 187 -10.47 6.30 -18.55
C PHE A 187 -10.12 4.90 -19.05
N ILE A 188 -8.98 4.36 -18.62
CA ILE A 188 -8.58 2.97 -18.85
C ILE A 188 -8.52 2.25 -17.50
N PHE A 189 -9.27 1.16 -17.37
CA PHE A 189 -9.34 0.35 -16.17
C PHE A 189 -8.80 -1.06 -16.42
N VAL A 190 -7.79 -1.47 -15.65
CA VAL A 190 -7.20 -2.81 -15.68
C VAL A 190 -7.56 -3.55 -14.41
N ASP A 191 -8.47 -4.52 -14.52
CA ASP A 191 -9.05 -5.23 -13.35
C ASP A 191 -8.07 -6.22 -12.71
N ASP A 192 -7.23 -6.89 -13.51
CA ASP A 192 -6.18 -7.77 -13.02
C ASP A 192 -4.81 -7.37 -13.59
N VAL A 193 -3.96 -6.85 -12.70
CA VAL A 193 -2.63 -6.39 -13.06
C VAL A 193 -1.68 -7.54 -13.32
N ASP A 194 -1.80 -8.67 -12.62
CA ASP A 194 -0.85 -9.77 -12.82
C ASP A 194 -0.98 -10.36 -14.23
N SER A 195 -2.21 -10.62 -14.71
CA SER A 195 -2.44 -11.04 -16.09
C SER A 195 -2.01 -9.98 -17.10
N PHE A 196 -2.29 -8.70 -16.83
CA PHE A 196 -1.86 -7.61 -17.70
C PHE A 196 -0.32 -7.53 -17.83
N LEU A 197 0.40 -7.73 -16.72
CA LEU A 197 1.85 -7.63 -16.63
C LEU A 197 2.60 -8.89 -17.09
N LYS A 198 1.92 -10.03 -17.32
CA LYS A 198 2.54 -11.23 -17.93
C LYS A 198 3.25 -10.88 -19.25
N THR A 199 2.67 -9.98 -20.03
CA THR A 199 3.27 -9.47 -21.27
C THR A 199 3.72 -8.04 -21.07
N ALA A 200 5.02 -7.83 -20.85
CA ALA A 200 5.56 -6.51 -20.50
C ALA A 200 5.25 -5.40 -21.52
N LYS A 201 5.06 -5.75 -22.80
CA LYS A 201 4.66 -4.80 -23.87
C LYS A 201 3.25 -4.23 -23.70
N ASN A 202 2.36 -4.88 -22.93
CA ASN A 202 1.02 -4.33 -22.66
C ASN A 202 1.09 -2.97 -21.97
N ILE A 203 2.13 -2.74 -21.16
CA ILE A 203 2.40 -1.43 -20.53
C ILE A 203 2.57 -0.36 -21.61
N ASP A 204 3.42 -0.63 -22.60
CA ASP A 204 3.67 0.29 -23.71
C ASP A 204 2.39 0.57 -24.49
N LYS A 205 1.58 -0.47 -24.73
CA LYS A 205 0.35 -0.34 -25.49
C LYS A 205 -0.70 0.47 -24.73
N ALA A 206 -0.84 0.26 -23.42
CA ALA A 206 -1.73 1.09 -22.60
C ALA A 206 -1.25 2.55 -22.55
N LEU A 207 0.04 2.81 -22.39
CA LEU A 207 0.61 4.17 -22.42
C LEU A 207 0.38 4.84 -23.77
N TYR A 208 0.56 4.10 -24.86
CA TYR A 208 0.29 4.58 -26.21
C TYR A 208 -1.19 4.99 -26.39
N LEU A 209 -2.12 4.17 -25.88
CA LEU A 209 -3.55 4.48 -25.92
C LEU A 209 -3.95 5.66 -25.02
N LEU A 210 -3.14 6.03 -24.03
CA LEU A 210 -3.34 7.26 -23.25
C LEU A 210 -2.84 8.51 -23.99
N GLY A 211 -2.04 8.35 -25.05
CA GLY A 211 -1.49 9.45 -25.84
C GLY A 211 0.03 9.56 -25.83
N PHE A 212 0.75 8.74 -25.06
CA PHE A 212 2.23 8.76 -25.10
C PHE A 212 2.75 8.25 -26.45
N SER A 213 3.74 8.95 -27.01
CA SER A 213 4.43 8.48 -28.22
C SER A 213 5.43 7.36 -27.87
N GLU A 214 5.85 6.59 -28.88
CA GLU A 214 6.93 5.62 -28.69
C GLU A 214 8.24 6.30 -28.24
N LYS A 215 8.46 7.54 -28.67
CA LYS A 215 9.60 8.36 -28.26
C LYS A 215 9.55 8.67 -26.75
N ASP A 216 8.40 9.04 -26.22
CA ASP A 216 8.23 9.32 -24.78
C ASP A 216 8.53 8.06 -23.95
N ILE A 217 8.04 6.90 -24.40
CA ILE A 217 8.29 5.62 -23.73
C ILE A 217 9.78 5.27 -23.74
N GLN A 218 10.47 5.49 -24.87
CA GLN A 218 11.92 5.26 -24.98
C GLN A 218 12.71 6.21 -24.07
N MET A 219 12.37 7.50 -24.05
CA MET A 219 12.98 8.49 -23.17
C MET A 219 12.79 8.15 -21.70
N ALA A 220 11.59 7.68 -21.31
CA ALA A 220 11.33 7.23 -19.94
C ALA A 220 12.13 5.97 -19.58
N MET A 221 12.27 5.00 -20.50
CA MET A 221 13.13 3.84 -20.29
C MET A 221 14.60 4.23 -20.11
N GLU A 222 15.10 5.20 -20.89
CA GLU A 222 16.44 5.74 -20.74
C GLU A 222 16.62 6.42 -19.38
N LEU A 223 15.66 7.25 -18.97
CA LEU A 223 15.65 7.91 -17.66
C LEU A 223 15.72 6.88 -16.51
N ILE A 224 14.96 5.79 -16.59
CA ILE A 224 15.00 4.70 -15.61
C ILE A 224 16.39 4.08 -15.55
N ARG A 225 17.00 3.77 -16.70
CA ARG A 225 18.33 3.17 -16.79
C ARG A 225 19.40 4.06 -16.16
N ILE A 226 19.37 5.37 -16.40
CA ILE A 226 20.34 6.32 -15.82
C ILE A 226 20.11 6.44 -14.30
N LYS A 227 18.85 6.52 -13.84
CA LYS A 227 18.53 6.57 -12.40
C LYS A 227 19.01 5.34 -11.63
N GLU A 228 19.07 4.18 -12.27
CA GLU A 228 19.52 2.91 -11.66
C GLU A 228 21.04 2.74 -11.59
N LYS A 229 21.80 3.58 -12.30
CA LYS A 229 23.25 3.57 -12.23
C LYS A 229 23.71 3.89 -10.80
N HIS A 230 24.60 3.07 -10.24
CA HIS A 230 25.16 3.27 -8.89
C HIS A 230 26.03 4.53 -8.83
N ASP A 231 26.97 4.68 -9.76
CA ASP A 231 27.88 5.83 -9.83
C ASP A 231 27.39 6.83 -10.90
N LYS A 232 26.67 7.86 -10.45
CA LYS A 232 26.15 8.90 -11.33
C LYS A 232 27.16 10.04 -11.48
N THR A 233 27.52 10.37 -12.70
CA THR A 233 28.36 11.54 -13.02
C THR A 233 27.52 12.82 -13.01
N ALA A 234 28.17 13.99 -13.03
CA ALA A 234 27.45 15.27 -13.19
C ALA A 234 26.63 15.31 -14.50
N GLN A 235 27.12 14.69 -15.58
CA GLN A 235 26.40 14.56 -16.84
C GLN A 235 25.15 13.68 -16.69
N ASP A 236 25.22 12.59 -15.91
CA ASP A 236 24.05 11.75 -15.64
C ASP A 236 22.95 12.57 -14.94
N TRP A 237 23.31 13.43 -13.97
CA TRP A 237 22.35 14.31 -13.30
C TRP A 237 21.73 15.36 -14.21
N GLN A 238 22.54 15.96 -15.10
CA GLN A 238 22.05 16.92 -16.09
C GLN A 238 21.05 16.25 -17.04
N LYS A 239 21.38 15.05 -17.54
CA LYS A 239 20.52 14.29 -18.44
C LYS A 239 19.22 13.82 -17.75
N ILE A 240 19.28 13.44 -16.48
CA ILE A 240 18.08 13.15 -15.67
C ILE A 240 17.15 14.37 -15.64
N LYS A 241 17.71 15.57 -15.40
CA LYS A 241 16.93 16.81 -15.31
C LYS A 241 16.26 17.11 -16.65
N GLU A 242 17.02 17.09 -17.74
CA GLU A 242 16.55 17.34 -19.10
C GLU A 242 15.44 16.36 -19.52
N LEU A 243 15.68 15.05 -19.40
CA LEU A 243 14.68 14.03 -19.75
C LEU A 243 13.42 14.16 -18.89
N SER A 244 13.56 14.47 -17.60
CA SER A 244 12.41 14.66 -16.71
C SER A 244 11.58 15.88 -17.09
N GLU A 245 12.20 16.94 -17.62
CA GLU A 245 11.53 18.17 -18.03
C GLU A 245 10.82 18.02 -19.38
N LEU A 246 11.43 17.29 -20.32
CA LEU A 246 10.80 16.91 -21.58
C LEU A 246 9.57 16.02 -21.34
N LEU A 247 9.70 14.97 -20.53
CA LEU A 247 8.58 14.06 -20.21
C LEU A 247 7.44 14.75 -19.46
N LYS A 248 7.74 15.75 -18.61
CA LYS A 248 6.71 16.60 -18.00
C LYS A 248 5.95 17.41 -19.03
N THR A 249 6.60 17.83 -20.11
CA THR A 249 5.93 18.55 -21.19
C THR A 249 5.03 17.61 -21.98
N SER A 250 5.53 16.43 -22.37
CA SER A 250 4.72 15.42 -23.07
C SER A 250 3.50 14.94 -22.27
N SER A 251 3.58 14.93 -20.94
CA SER A 251 2.47 14.50 -20.08
C SER A 251 1.38 15.55 -19.85
N LYS A 252 1.61 16.83 -20.19
CA LYS A 252 0.59 17.88 -20.06
C LYS A 252 -0.58 17.70 -21.03
N ASP A 253 -0.32 17.12 -22.19
CA ASP A 253 -1.31 16.94 -23.26
C ASP A 253 -2.14 15.65 -23.11
N ILE A 254 -1.89 14.90 -22.03
CA ILE A 254 -2.53 13.60 -21.78
C ILE A 254 -3.78 13.80 -20.94
N ASN A 255 -4.93 13.59 -21.58
CA ASN A 255 -6.25 13.74 -20.96
C ASN A 255 -6.82 12.44 -20.41
N GLY A 256 -6.19 11.30 -20.70
CA GLY A 256 -6.62 9.98 -20.25
C GLY A 256 -5.99 9.58 -18.92
N ILE A 257 -6.73 8.84 -18.10
CA ILE A 257 -6.21 8.24 -16.87
C ILE A 257 -6.17 6.72 -16.95
N LEU A 258 -5.17 6.14 -16.30
CA LEU A 258 -5.03 4.70 -16.13
C LEU A 258 -5.19 4.32 -14.66
N VAL A 259 -6.16 3.46 -14.40
CA VAL A 259 -6.38 2.85 -13.08
C VAL A 259 -6.15 1.36 -13.18
N VAL A 260 -5.27 0.85 -12.33
CA VAL A 260 -4.92 -0.57 -12.34
C VAL A 260 -5.15 -1.18 -10.96
N SER A 261 -5.62 -2.42 -10.91
CA SER A 261 -5.69 -3.14 -9.63
C SER A 261 -4.32 -3.33 -8.98
N SER A 262 -4.27 -3.51 -7.67
CA SER A 262 -3.02 -3.91 -6.99
C SER A 262 -2.48 -5.24 -7.51
N ALA A 263 -1.16 -5.39 -7.60
CA ALA A 263 -0.54 -6.68 -7.95
C ALA A 263 -0.63 -7.68 -6.79
N THR A 264 -0.87 -8.95 -7.10
CA THR A 264 -0.82 -10.07 -6.12
C THR A 264 0.56 -10.73 -6.10
N SER A 265 1.41 -10.45 -7.08
CA SER A 265 2.77 -10.96 -7.20
C SER A 265 3.77 -9.84 -7.47
N ASN A 266 5.06 -10.08 -7.18
CA ASN A 266 6.09 -9.08 -7.42
C ASN A 266 6.27 -8.92 -8.93
N PRO A 267 6.08 -7.71 -9.48
CA PRO A 267 6.26 -7.50 -10.90
C PRO A 267 7.71 -7.79 -11.31
N ARG A 268 7.90 -8.68 -12.29
CA ARG A 268 9.23 -9.16 -12.71
C ARG A 268 9.95 -8.20 -13.66
N SER A 269 9.22 -7.35 -14.39
CA SER A 269 9.79 -6.50 -15.43
C SER A 269 10.09 -5.08 -14.94
N ASN A 270 11.26 -4.55 -15.32
CA ASN A 270 11.59 -3.15 -15.11
C ASN A 270 10.65 -2.17 -15.85
N ARG A 271 9.93 -2.62 -16.88
CA ARG A 271 8.96 -1.78 -17.61
C ARG A 271 7.83 -1.25 -16.73
N VAL A 272 7.52 -1.90 -15.61
CA VAL A 272 6.51 -1.42 -14.65
C VAL A 272 6.87 -0.05 -14.06
N LYS A 273 8.17 0.30 -14.05
CA LYS A 273 8.64 1.63 -13.62
C LYS A 273 8.21 2.75 -14.56
N LEU A 274 7.78 2.44 -15.79
CA LEU A 274 7.21 3.44 -16.72
C LEU A 274 5.98 4.13 -16.12
N PHE A 275 5.12 3.41 -15.39
CA PHE A 275 3.99 4.02 -14.70
C PHE A 275 4.44 5.08 -13.68
N ARG A 276 5.58 4.87 -13.02
CA ARG A 276 6.10 5.84 -12.06
C ARG A 276 6.64 7.09 -12.75
N GLU A 277 7.40 6.91 -13.83
CA GLU A 277 8.05 8.05 -14.51
C GLU A 277 7.07 8.84 -15.39
N LEU A 278 6.11 8.18 -16.03
CA LEU A 278 5.17 8.81 -16.97
C LEU A 278 3.83 9.20 -16.31
N LEU A 279 3.33 8.38 -15.39
CA LEU A 279 2.00 8.55 -14.79
C LEU A 279 2.03 8.86 -13.29
N GLY A 280 3.22 8.90 -12.67
CA GLY A 280 3.39 9.28 -11.27
C GLY A 280 2.95 8.23 -10.24
N PHE A 281 2.82 6.95 -10.59
CA PHE A 281 2.47 5.90 -9.62
C PHE A 281 3.26 4.60 -9.78
N GLU A 282 3.56 3.94 -8.67
CA GLU A 282 4.16 2.60 -8.65
C GLU A 282 3.08 1.52 -8.47
N VAL A 283 3.26 0.40 -9.16
CA VAL A 283 2.44 -0.80 -8.95
C VAL A 283 3.21 -1.73 -8.01
N GLY A 284 2.58 -2.13 -6.92
CA GLY A 284 3.18 -3.01 -5.93
C GLY A 284 2.17 -3.94 -5.29
N ILE A 285 2.70 -4.89 -4.52
CA ILE A 285 1.89 -5.73 -3.64
C ILE A 285 1.57 -4.89 -2.40
N PRO A 286 0.30 -4.60 -2.14
CA PRO A 286 -0.05 -3.90 -0.92
C PRO A 286 0.06 -4.88 0.25
N ILE A 287 0.66 -4.42 1.33
CA ILE A 287 0.81 -5.21 2.56
C ILE A 287 -0.30 -4.79 3.50
N PHE A 288 -1.44 -5.50 3.46
CA PHE A 288 -2.52 -5.33 4.42
C PHE A 288 -2.38 -6.37 5.53
N TYR A 289 -2.03 -5.93 6.74
CA TYR A 289 -2.11 -6.77 7.94
C TYR A 289 -3.41 -6.50 8.70
N LEU A 290 -4.53 -6.51 7.98
CA LEU A 290 -5.85 -6.40 8.58
C LEU A 290 -6.31 -7.79 9.03
N ARG A 291 -6.13 -8.08 10.31
CA ARG A 291 -6.54 -9.33 10.96
C ARG A 291 -7.32 -8.99 12.22
N ASN A 292 -8.50 -9.57 12.38
CA ASN A 292 -9.23 -9.62 13.65
C ASN A 292 -9.26 -11.09 14.11
N ILE A 293 -8.14 -11.57 14.62
CA ILE A 293 -7.95 -12.99 14.96
C ILE A 293 -7.51 -13.09 16.40
N VAL A 294 -8.15 -13.99 17.15
CA VAL A 294 -7.64 -14.43 18.45
C VAL A 294 -6.58 -15.50 18.18
N ASP A 295 -5.31 -15.13 18.34
CA ASP A 295 -4.17 -16.03 18.15
C ASP A 295 -3.88 -16.76 19.47
N THR A 296 -3.99 -18.09 19.49
CA THR A 296 -3.84 -18.92 20.68
C THR A 296 -2.86 -20.06 20.48
N PHE A 297 -2.43 -20.66 21.58
CA PHE A 297 -1.56 -21.84 21.57
C PHE A 297 -1.96 -22.82 22.67
N CYS A 298 -1.64 -24.09 22.47
CA CYS A 298 -1.78 -25.13 23.48
C CYS A 298 -0.61 -26.10 23.42
N ASP A 299 -0.38 -26.81 24.52
CA ASP A 299 0.64 -27.86 24.56
C ASP A 299 0.25 -29.07 23.69
N HIS A 300 1.25 -29.84 23.26
CA HIS A 300 1.08 -31.01 22.39
C HIS A 300 0.18 -32.12 22.99
N ASN A 301 -0.15 -32.05 24.28
CA ASN A 301 -0.99 -33.04 24.97
C ASN A 301 -2.45 -33.02 24.53
N ILE A 302 -2.92 -31.92 23.90
CA ILE A 302 -4.28 -31.85 23.37
C ILE A 302 -4.32 -32.53 22.00
N SER A 303 -5.21 -33.52 21.85
CA SER A 303 -5.37 -34.20 20.57
C SER A 303 -6.07 -33.33 19.53
N LEU A 304 -5.59 -33.37 18.28
CA LEU A 304 -6.13 -32.56 17.18
C LEU A 304 -7.62 -32.84 16.94
N HIS A 305 -8.05 -34.10 17.04
CA HIS A 305 -9.43 -34.48 16.78
C HIS A 305 -10.40 -33.95 17.86
N ASP A 306 -10.00 -33.97 19.13
CA ASP A 306 -10.80 -33.42 20.23
C ASP A 306 -10.92 -31.90 20.12
N LEU A 307 -9.83 -31.24 19.72
CA LEU A 307 -9.83 -29.82 19.45
C LEU A 307 -10.82 -29.48 18.33
N ILE A 308 -10.78 -30.19 17.21
CA ILE A 308 -11.71 -29.96 16.09
C ILE A 308 -13.17 -30.25 16.49
N ARG A 309 -13.43 -31.26 17.33
CA ARG A 309 -14.78 -31.53 17.86
C ARG A 309 -15.32 -30.36 18.67
N ARG A 310 -14.48 -29.74 19.52
CA ARG A 310 -14.85 -28.54 20.30
C ARG A 310 -15.11 -27.32 19.42
N LEU A 311 -14.34 -27.17 18.34
CA LEU A 311 -14.44 -26.03 17.43
C LEU A 311 -15.59 -26.17 16.42
N GLY A 312 -15.94 -27.40 16.05
CA GLY A 312 -16.96 -27.71 15.05
C GLY A 312 -16.47 -27.57 13.60
N LYS A 313 -17.39 -27.30 12.68
CA LYS A 313 -17.12 -27.25 11.22
C LYS A 313 -16.46 -25.94 10.79
N GLY A 314 -16.01 -25.87 9.54
CA GLY A 314 -15.45 -24.66 8.93
C GLY A 314 -13.98 -24.40 9.30
N GLY A 315 -13.23 -25.46 9.61
CA GLY A 315 -11.83 -25.36 10.03
C GLY A 315 -10.83 -25.50 8.89
N LEU A 316 -9.69 -24.84 9.03
CA LEU A 316 -8.51 -25.08 8.21
C LEU A 316 -7.43 -25.69 9.09
N VAL A 317 -6.90 -26.86 8.73
CA VAL A 317 -5.80 -27.49 9.45
C VAL A 317 -4.53 -27.33 8.64
N PHE A 318 -3.46 -26.90 9.28
CA PHE A 318 -2.18 -26.72 8.64
C PHE A 318 -1.11 -27.58 9.31
N VAL A 319 -0.43 -28.39 8.51
CA VAL A 319 0.81 -29.05 8.91
C VAL A 319 2.00 -28.15 8.65
N SER A 320 3.09 -28.39 9.37
CA SER A 320 4.32 -27.65 9.14
C SER A 320 4.94 -27.99 7.77
N SER A 321 5.69 -27.04 7.21
CA SER A 321 6.27 -27.18 5.86
C SER A 321 7.26 -28.34 5.73
N ASP A 322 7.90 -28.75 6.83
CA ASP A 322 8.81 -29.90 6.87
C ASP A 322 8.11 -31.26 6.79
N GLN A 323 6.82 -31.34 7.14
CA GLN A 323 6.04 -32.59 7.00
C GLN A 323 5.53 -32.81 5.57
N GLY A 324 5.53 -31.75 4.75
CA GLY A 324 5.17 -31.83 3.33
C GLY A 324 3.76 -32.39 3.09
N LYS A 325 3.60 -33.10 1.97
CA LYS A 325 2.33 -33.70 1.57
C LYS A 325 2.01 -34.96 2.38
N GLU A 326 3.03 -35.70 2.79
CA GLU A 326 2.87 -36.92 3.59
C GLU A 326 2.18 -36.62 4.91
N GLY A 327 2.60 -35.55 5.61
CA GLY A 327 1.94 -35.09 6.82
C GLY A 327 0.49 -34.65 6.60
N VAL A 328 0.16 -34.06 5.45
CA VAL A 328 -1.24 -33.74 5.11
C VAL A 328 -2.07 -35.02 5.03
N THR A 329 -1.58 -36.03 4.30
CA THR A 329 -2.26 -37.31 4.15
C THR A 329 -2.43 -38.04 5.49
N GLU A 330 -1.40 -38.03 6.34
CA GLU A 330 -1.46 -38.62 7.67
C GLU A 330 -2.54 -37.96 8.54
N VAL A 331 -2.57 -36.64 8.58
CA VAL A 331 -3.56 -35.87 9.34
C VAL A 331 -4.98 -36.09 8.79
N VAL A 332 -5.16 -36.11 7.47
CA VAL A 332 -6.46 -36.41 6.84
C VAL A 332 -6.95 -37.80 7.25
N ASN A 333 -6.10 -38.82 7.16
CA ASN A 333 -6.45 -40.20 7.52
C ASN A 333 -6.78 -40.32 9.01
N MET A 334 -5.98 -39.68 9.87
CA MET A 334 -6.23 -39.65 11.31
C MET A 334 -7.61 -39.04 11.62
N LEU A 335 -7.94 -37.89 11.04
CA LEU A 335 -9.22 -37.22 11.29
C LEU A 335 -10.42 -38.04 10.76
N ASN A 336 -10.31 -38.58 9.55
CA ASN A 336 -11.35 -39.43 8.97
C ASN A 336 -11.57 -40.71 9.79
N SER A 337 -10.50 -41.33 10.31
CA SER A 337 -10.60 -42.51 11.20
C SER A 337 -11.36 -42.22 12.50
N GLN A 338 -11.41 -40.95 12.91
CA GLN A 338 -12.10 -40.45 14.11
C GLN A 338 -13.49 -39.88 13.80
N GLY A 339 -14.00 -40.08 12.57
CA GLY A 339 -15.33 -39.63 12.13
C GLY A 339 -15.40 -38.13 11.80
N ILE A 340 -14.26 -37.44 11.68
CA ILE A 340 -14.19 -36.03 11.29
C ILE A 340 -13.89 -36.00 9.79
N VAL A 341 -14.86 -35.54 8.99
CA VAL A 341 -14.70 -35.48 7.52
C VAL A 341 -13.67 -34.42 7.16
N ALA A 342 -12.48 -34.88 6.77
CA ALA A 342 -11.33 -34.05 6.39
C ALA A 342 -10.88 -34.38 4.97
N ILE A 343 -10.46 -33.35 4.22
CA ILE A 343 -9.90 -33.51 2.86
C ILE A 343 -8.56 -32.82 2.73
N SER A 344 -7.74 -33.28 1.77
CA SER A 344 -6.50 -32.60 1.39
C SER A 344 -6.80 -31.35 0.55
N TYR A 345 -5.96 -30.32 0.69
CA TYR A 345 -5.98 -29.17 -0.20
C TYR A 345 -5.73 -29.52 -1.68
N GLU A 346 -5.14 -30.68 -1.95
CA GLU A 346 -4.87 -31.16 -3.32
C GLU A 346 -6.14 -31.67 -4.00
N ASP A 347 -7.10 -32.16 -3.21
CA ASP A 347 -8.38 -32.71 -3.70
C ASP A 347 -9.47 -31.62 -3.77
N LEU A 348 -9.11 -30.35 -3.63
CA LEU A 348 -10.05 -29.23 -3.70
C LEU A 348 -10.52 -28.97 -5.14
N GLY A 349 -11.71 -29.46 -5.47
CA GLY A 349 -12.49 -29.07 -6.64
C GLY A 349 -13.69 -28.18 -6.29
N GLU A 350 -14.51 -27.86 -7.31
CA GLU A 350 -15.72 -27.05 -7.12
C GLU A 350 -16.78 -27.76 -6.25
N GLU A 351 -16.85 -29.09 -6.33
CA GLU A 351 -17.81 -29.89 -5.56
C GLU A 351 -17.43 -29.97 -4.09
N GLU A 352 -16.15 -30.22 -3.80
CA GLU A 352 -15.62 -30.26 -2.44
C GLU A 352 -15.74 -28.89 -1.75
N ILE A 353 -15.54 -27.80 -2.51
CA ILE A 353 -15.79 -26.45 -2.00
C ILE A 353 -17.26 -26.29 -1.59
N LYS A 354 -18.23 -26.71 -2.44
CA LYS A 354 -19.65 -26.66 -2.07
C LYS A 354 -19.97 -27.53 -0.85
N GLN A 355 -19.42 -28.73 -0.78
CA GLN A 355 -19.59 -29.62 0.37
C GLN A 355 -19.03 -29.03 1.66
N PHE A 356 -17.93 -28.28 1.58
CA PHE A 356 -17.41 -27.51 2.70
C PHE A 356 -18.32 -26.33 3.07
N GLU A 357 -18.89 -25.61 2.10
CA GLU A 357 -19.87 -24.54 2.35
C GLU A 357 -21.18 -25.05 2.98
N GLU A 358 -21.62 -26.26 2.61
CA GLU A 358 -22.77 -26.96 3.19
C GLU A 358 -22.45 -27.58 4.57
N GLY A 359 -21.17 -27.60 4.96
CA GLY A 359 -20.70 -28.21 6.20
C GLY A 359 -20.74 -29.74 6.21
N LYS A 360 -20.71 -30.39 5.04
CA LYS A 360 -20.48 -31.85 4.93
C LYS A 360 -19.03 -32.18 5.24
N ILE A 361 -18.10 -31.36 4.74
CA ILE A 361 -16.68 -31.40 5.08
C ILE A 361 -16.46 -30.49 6.29
N TRP A 362 -15.80 -31.01 7.32
CA TRP A 362 -15.55 -30.26 8.56
C TRP A 362 -14.32 -29.39 8.43
N VAL A 363 -13.24 -29.97 7.90
CA VAL A 363 -11.95 -29.31 7.80
C VAL A 363 -11.21 -29.61 6.49
N ILE A 364 -10.42 -28.65 6.04
CA ILE A 364 -9.51 -28.81 4.90
C ILE A 364 -8.08 -28.77 5.45
N VAL A 365 -7.26 -29.73 5.06
CA VAL A 365 -5.89 -29.89 5.54
C VAL A 365 -4.90 -29.41 4.47
N GLY A 366 -3.95 -28.55 4.85
CA GLY A 366 -2.93 -28.04 3.95
C GLY A 366 -1.60 -27.77 4.64
N ILE A 367 -0.67 -27.14 3.93
CA ILE A 367 0.67 -26.86 4.44
C ILE A 367 0.75 -25.37 4.83
N ALA A 368 1.30 -25.09 6.02
CA ALA A 368 1.57 -23.72 6.51
C ALA A 368 2.72 -23.06 5.73
N SER A 369 2.48 -22.71 4.47
CA SER A 369 3.46 -22.09 3.58
C SER A 369 2.81 -21.05 2.68
N TYR A 370 3.51 -19.95 2.40
CA TYR A 370 3.02 -18.91 1.47
C TYR A 370 2.81 -19.40 0.03
N ARG A 371 3.38 -20.56 -0.31
CA ARG A 371 3.22 -21.19 -1.63
C ARG A 371 1.97 -22.06 -1.71
N ASN A 372 1.41 -22.46 -0.58
CA ASN A 372 0.27 -23.35 -0.55
C ASN A 372 -1.02 -22.59 -0.98
N PRO A 373 -1.83 -23.12 -1.91
CA PRO A 373 -3.07 -22.47 -2.34
C PRO A 373 -4.07 -22.23 -1.21
N LEU A 374 -4.15 -23.11 -0.22
CA LEU A 374 -5.01 -22.95 0.96
C LEU A 374 -4.61 -21.73 1.77
N ALA A 375 -3.30 -21.50 1.94
CA ALA A 375 -2.77 -20.35 2.68
C ALA A 375 -2.79 -19.03 1.88
N ARG A 376 -2.78 -19.06 0.54
CA ARG A 376 -2.68 -17.86 -0.31
C ARG A 376 -3.95 -17.49 -1.08
N GLY A 377 -4.63 -18.47 -1.66
CA GLY A 377 -5.70 -18.29 -2.65
C GLY A 377 -7.11 -18.70 -2.20
N PHE A 378 -7.24 -19.44 -1.09
CA PHE A 378 -8.55 -19.84 -0.58
C PHE A 378 -9.25 -18.67 0.11
N ASP A 379 -10.51 -18.39 -0.29
CA ASP A 379 -11.27 -17.25 0.21
C ASP A 379 -12.78 -17.55 0.36
N LEU A 380 -13.16 -18.12 1.51
CA LEU A 380 -14.55 -18.40 1.88
C LEU A 380 -14.88 -17.76 3.24
N PRO A 381 -14.99 -16.42 3.29
CA PRO A 381 -15.14 -15.68 4.54
C PRO A 381 -16.48 -15.92 5.26
N HIS A 382 -17.47 -16.52 4.59
CA HIS A 382 -18.76 -16.92 5.18
C HIS A 382 -18.74 -18.33 5.79
N VAL A 383 -17.64 -19.08 5.64
CA VAL A 383 -17.54 -20.49 6.11
C VAL A 383 -16.33 -20.72 6.99
N VAL A 384 -15.16 -20.17 6.64
CA VAL A 384 -13.92 -20.43 7.36
C VAL A 384 -13.95 -19.72 8.71
N ARG A 385 -14.01 -20.48 9.80
CA ARG A 385 -14.16 -19.98 11.18
C ARG A 385 -12.84 -19.90 11.92
N TYR A 386 -12.02 -20.95 11.80
CA TYR A 386 -10.80 -21.10 12.56
C TYR A 386 -9.69 -21.80 11.76
N SER A 387 -8.45 -21.66 12.24
CA SER A 387 -7.30 -22.38 11.73
C SER A 387 -6.57 -23.09 12.86
N VAL A 388 -6.23 -24.36 12.68
CA VAL A 388 -5.39 -25.12 13.62
C VAL A 388 -4.08 -25.48 12.95
N PHE A 389 -2.97 -25.14 13.60
CA PHE A 389 -1.63 -25.54 13.19
C PHE A 389 -1.24 -26.77 14.00
N TYR A 390 -1.17 -27.93 13.32
CA TYR A 390 -0.70 -29.17 13.92
C TYR A 390 0.84 -29.18 13.90
N GLY A 391 1.42 -28.59 14.94
CA GLY A 391 2.83 -28.25 15.01
C GLY A 391 3.10 -26.79 14.67
N VAL A 392 4.20 -26.25 15.20
CA VAL A 392 4.63 -24.88 14.95
C VAL A 392 5.06 -24.74 13.50
N PRO A 393 4.54 -23.76 12.73
CA PRO A 393 5.00 -23.50 11.37
C PRO A 393 6.50 -23.24 11.31
N LYS A 394 7.25 -24.15 10.70
CA LYS A 394 8.71 -24.08 10.60
C LYS A 394 9.21 -24.58 9.25
N ILE A 395 10.41 -24.12 8.91
CA ILE A 395 11.19 -24.52 7.75
C ILE A 395 12.46 -25.15 8.29
N VAL A 396 12.77 -26.35 7.82
CA VAL A 396 14.02 -27.04 8.14
C VAL A 396 15.00 -26.76 7.03
N ILE A 397 16.12 -26.13 7.38
CA ILE A 397 17.16 -25.73 6.44
C ILE A 397 18.37 -26.63 6.66
N SER A 398 18.68 -27.49 5.69
CA SER A 398 19.92 -28.27 5.72
C SER A 398 21.12 -27.33 5.65
N LEU A 399 22.11 -27.55 6.51
CA LEU A 399 23.41 -26.88 6.47
C LEU A 399 24.41 -27.66 5.58
N LYS A 400 23.98 -28.70 4.86
CA LYS A 400 24.74 -29.24 3.72
C LYS A 400 24.41 -28.42 2.47
N PHE A 401 25.35 -27.55 2.09
CA PHE A 401 25.15 -26.50 1.09
C PHE A 401 25.32 -26.99 -0.34
N GLU A 402 24.41 -27.81 -0.85
CA GLU A 402 24.61 -28.33 -2.21
C GLU A 402 23.83 -27.57 -3.30
N LYS A 403 22.63 -26.99 -3.08
CA LYS A 403 21.83 -26.49 -4.23
C LYS A 403 21.05 -25.18 -4.10
N ASN A 404 20.71 -24.65 -2.91
CA ASN A 404 19.75 -23.54 -2.83
C ASN A 404 20.25 -22.29 -2.07
N LEU A 405 20.64 -21.25 -2.82
CA LEU A 405 21.03 -19.94 -2.29
C LEU A 405 19.91 -19.24 -1.50
N SER A 406 18.63 -19.51 -1.82
CA SER A 406 17.52 -18.95 -1.04
C SER A 406 17.55 -19.47 0.39
N HIS A 407 17.75 -20.79 0.58
CA HIS A 407 17.83 -21.41 1.92
C HIS A 407 18.98 -20.84 2.75
N LEU A 408 20.12 -20.60 2.10
CA LEU A 408 21.28 -19.91 2.68
C LEU A 408 20.92 -18.51 3.20
N LEU A 409 20.17 -17.72 2.40
CA LEU A 409 19.72 -16.41 2.83
C LEU A 409 18.85 -16.49 4.08
N TRP A 410 17.92 -17.45 4.14
CA TRP A 410 17.05 -17.66 5.30
C TRP A 410 17.86 -18.02 6.55
N ALA A 411 18.84 -18.92 6.42
CA ALA A 411 19.73 -19.28 7.53
C ALA A 411 20.50 -18.05 8.04
N LEU A 412 21.15 -17.31 7.15
CA LEU A 412 21.96 -16.12 7.50
C LEU A 412 21.13 -15.03 8.18
N VAL A 413 19.95 -14.73 7.66
CA VAL A 413 19.04 -13.73 8.25
C VAL A 413 18.55 -14.18 9.63
N SER A 414 18.32 -15.48 9.83
CA SER A 414 17.81 -16.02 11.08
C SER A 414 18.86 -16.01 12.20
N ILE A 415 20.13 -16.27 11.88
CA ILE A 415 21.20 -16.27 12.88
C ILE A 415 21.80 -14.89 13.14
N ARG A 416 21.56 -13.91 12.25
CA ARG A 416 22.12 -12.55 12.36
C ARG A 416 21.93 -11.90 13.73
N PRO A 417 20.75 -11.92 14.38
CA PRO A 417 20.57 -11.33 15.70
C PRO A 417 21.45 -12.00 16.77
N LEU A 418 21.59 -13.32 16.72
CA LEU A 418 22.43 -14.10 17.64
C LEU A 418 23.92 -13.77 17.44
N ILE A 419 24.38 -13.76 16.18
CA ILE A 419 25.76 -13.42 15.83
C ILE A 419 26.07 -11.97 16.23
N ALA A 420 25.15 -11.03 16.02
CA ALA A 420 25.33 -9.65 16.45
C ALA A 420 25.57 -9.53 17.97
N LYS A 421 24.89 -10.36 18.77
CA LYS A 421 24.98 -10.37 20.23
C LYS A 421 26.21 -11.10 20.75
N LYS A 422 26.59 -12.22 20.13
CA LYS A 422 27.63 -13.15 20.63
C LYS A 422 28.98 -13.03 19.92
N LEU A 423 28.98 -12.61 18.65
CA LEU A 423 30.17 -12.47 17.78
C LEU A 423 30.10 -11.17 16.94
N PRO A 424 30.14 -9.98 17.56
CA PRO A 424 29.96 -8.70 16.86
C PRO A 424 31.01 -8.44 15.77
N SER A 425 32.22 -8.99 15.89
CA SER A 425 33.28 -8.89 14.88
C SER A 425 32.90 -9.51 13.53
N HIS A 426 31.96 -10.47 13.52
CA HIS A 426 31.54 -11.18 12.32
C HIS A 426 30.40 -10.50 11.57
N ILE A 427 29.77 -9.45 12.14
CA ILE A 427 28.53 -8.88 11.60
C ILE A 427 28.73 -8.23 10.23
N SER A 428 29.84 -7.50 10.03
CA SER A 428 30.15 -6.86 8.74
C SER A 428 30.36 -7.88 7.62
N LYS A 429 30.93 -9.05 7.95
CA LYS A 429 31.10 -10.16 7.01
C LYS A 429 29.75 -10.81 6.70
N LEU A 430 28.92 -11.02 7.72
CA LEU A 430 27.58 -11.58 7.59
C LEU A 430 26.66 -10.70 6.73
N ASP A 431 26.66 -9.39 6.95
CA ASP A 431 25.85 -8.43 6.18
C ASP A 431 26.30 -8.38 4.70
N ARG A 432 27.60 -8.52 4.44
CA ARG A 432 28.14 -8.65 3.08
C ARG A 432 27.64 -9.92 2.40
N TRP A 433 27.71 -11.06 3.07
CA TRP A 433 27.20 -12.32 2.52
C TRP A 433 25.68 -12.26 2.27
N ILE A 434 24.90 -11.71 3.20
CA ILE A 434 23.45 -11.51 3.01
C ILE A 434 23.18 -10.68 1.75
N ALA A 435 23.93 -9.60 1.51
CA ALA A 435 23.79 -8.77 0.32
C ALA A 435 24.16 -9.52 -0.98
N GLN A 436 25.23 -10.32 -0.96
CA GLN A 436 25.66 -11.14 -2.10
C GLN A 436 24.64 -12.24 -2.41
N VAL A 437 24.21 -13.02 -1.41
CA VAL A 437 23.22 -14.09 -1.61
C VAL A 437 21.89 -13.51 -2.10
N ARG A 438 21.44 -12.36 -1.57
CA ARG A 438 20.23 -11.67 -2.06
C ARG A 438 20.28 -11.34 -3.56
N ARG A 439 21.47 -10.99 -4.06
CA ARG A 439 21.71 -10.66 -5.46
C ARG A 439 21.64 -11.88 -6.37
N TYR A 440 22.12 -13.03 -5.89
CA TYR A 440 22.30 -14.22 -6.71
C TYR A 440 21.18 -15.28 -6.57
N GLN A 441 20.33 -15.20 -5.54
CA GLN A 441 19.33 -16.22 -5.22
C GLN A 441 18.29 -16.54 -6.32
N TYR A 442 18.14 -15.68 -7.34
CA TYR A 442 17.17 -15.84 -8.42
C TYR A 442 17.80 -16.19 -9.78
N LEU A 443 19.13 -16.39 -9.83
CA LEU A 443 19.81 -16.76 -11.06
C LEU A 443 19.53 -18.23 -11.40
N THR A 444 19.28 -18.51 -12.68
CA THR A 444 19.03 -19.87 -13.17
C THR A 444 20.35 -20.59 -13.47
N GLU A 445 20.36 -21.92 -13.41
CA GLU A 445 21.54 -22.72 -13.77
C GLU A 445 22.02 -22.45 -15.20
N ASP A 446 21.08 -22.31 -16.15
CA ASP A 446 21.38 -21.94 -17.55
C ASP A 446 22.16 -20.62 -17.65
N PHE A 447 21.74 -19.60 -16.90
CA PHE A 447 22.42 -18.29 -16.89
C PHE A 447 23.83 -18.38 -16.28
N LEU A 448 24.02 -19.28 -15.31
CA LEU A 448 25.30 -19.50 -14.68
C LEU A 448 26.28 -20.26 -15.57
N LEU A 449 25.78 -21.20 -16.38
CA LEU A 449 26.57 -21.90 -17.40
C LEU A 449 27.09 -20.93 -18.47
N GLU A 450 26.28 -19.94 -18.85
CA GLU A 450 26.67 -18.86 -19.77
C GLU A 450 27.65 -17.84 -19.16
N ASN A 451 27.82 -17.82 -17.82
CA ASN A 451 28.66 -16.86 -17.10
C ASN A 451 29.64 -17.56 -16.12
N PRO A 452 30.72 -18.19 -16.60
CA PRO A 452 31.61 -19.02 -15.78
C PRO A 452 32.31 -18.28 -14.63
N SER A 453 32.59 -16.99 -14.77
CA SER A 453 33.20 -16.17 -13.72
C SER A 453 32.25 -15.94 -12.53
N LEU A 454 30.97 -15.74 -12.83
CA LEU A 454 29.91 -15.56 -11.83
C LEU A 454 29.63 -16.87 -11.11
N PHE A 455 29.61 -17.99 -11.86
CA PHE A 455 29.50 -19.32 -11.27
C PHE A 455 30.61 -19.59 -10.23
N LYS A 456 31.89 -19.35 -10.60
CA LYS A 456 33.02 -19.47 -9.65
C LYS A 456 32.87 -18.58 -8.41
N THR A 457 32.32 -17.38 -8.57
CA THR A 457 32.08 -16.45 -7.45
C THR A 457 31.02 -16.99 -6.50
N ILE A 458 29.96 -17.59 -7.04
CA ILE A 458 28.87 -18.18 -6.25
C ILE A 458 29.36 -19.44 -5.53
N GLU A 459 30.14 -20.30 -6.19
CA GLU A 459 30.73 -21.49 -5.55
C GLU A 459 31.65 -21.09 -4.39
N ARG A 460 32.55 -20.14 -4.58
CA ARG A 460 33.39 -19.61 -3.49
C ARG A 460 32.56 -19.07 -2.32
N LEU A 461 31.45 -18.38 -2.62
CA LEU A 461 30.54 -17.88 -1.59
C LEU A 461 29.89 -19.04 -0.81
N LYS A 462 29.48 -20.11 -1.49
CA LYS A 462 28.94 -21.31 -0.83
C LYS A 462 29.98 -21.95 0.08
N ASP A 463 31.23 -22.07 -0.36
CA ASP A 463 32.33 -22.63 0.44
C ASP A 463 32.61 -21.79 1.70
N GLU A 464 32.68 -20.47 1.56
CA GLU A 464 32.88 -19.54 2.68
C GLU A 464 31.75 -19.66 3.72
N LEU A 465 30.51 -19.79 3.24
CA LEU A 465 29.33 -19.97 4.09
C LEU A 465 29.34 -21.34 4.77
N ASN A 466 29.73 -22.40 4.06
CA ASN A 466 29.86 -23.74 4.61
C ASN A 466 30.83 -23.75 5.79
N LEU A 467 32.04 -23.24 5.58
CA LEU A 467 33.06 -23.12 6.63
C LEU A 467 32.55 -22.36 7.85
N PHE A 468 31.81 -21.26 7.64
CA PHE A 468 31.24 -20.47 8.72
C PHE A 468 30.21 -21.25 9.54
N PHE A 469 29.24 -21.90 8.90
CA PHE A 469 28.20 -22.67 9.60
C PHE A 469 28.74 -23.94 10.27
N THR A 470 29.84 -24.51 9.76
CA THR A 470 30.52 -25.67 10.38
C THR A 470 31.52 -25.30 11.47
N SER A 471 31.81 -24.02 11.68
CA SER A 471 32.77 -23.59 12.70
C SER A 471 32.27 -23.93 14.11
N VAL A 472 33.18 -24.38 14.97
CA VAL A 472 32.87 -24.80 16.35
C VAL A 472 32.19 -23.68 17.14
N GLU A 473 32.67 -22.44 16.96
CA GLU A 473 32.10 -21.25 17.62
C GLU A 473 30.63 -21.02 17.24
N VAL A 474 30.30 -21.09 15.94
CA VAL A 474 28.94 -20.89 15.45
C VAL A 474 28.03 -22.04 15.89
N LEU A 475 28.49 -23.29 15.76
CA LEU A 475 27.71 -24.47 16.19
C LEU A 475 27.39 -24.41 17.69
N LYS A 476 28.34 -24.00 18.53
CA LYS A 476 28.12 -23.84 19.97
C LYS A 476 27.08 -22.76 20.27
N ILE A 477 27.15 -21.60 19.61
CA ILE A 477 26.16 -20.52 19.75
C ILE A 477 24.76 -20.99 19.33
N LEU A 478 24.67 -21.79 18.26
CA LEU A 478 23.39 -22.32 17.78
C LEU A 478 22.83 -23.39 18.72
N GLN A 479 23.67 -24.24 19.34
CA GLN A 479 23.25 -25.24 20.31
C GLN A 479 22.78 -24.64 21.64
N GLU A 480 23.41 -23.55 22.09
CA GLU A 480 23.05 -22.83 23.32
C GLU A 480 21.91 -21.80 23.11
N SER A 481 21.31 -21.75 21.93
CA SER A 481 20.31 -20.75 21.58
C SER A 481 18.89 -21.15 21.96
N ASP A 482 18.20 -20.26 22.67
CA ASP A 482 16.74 -20.34 22.86
C ASP A 482 15.94 -19.77 21.67
N GLU A 483 16.62 -19.37 20.58
CA GLU A 483 16.01 -18.69 19.44
C GLU A 483 16.00 -19.53 18.16
N VAL A 484 16.88 -20.52 18.03
CA VAL A 484 16.96 -21.35 16.83
C VAL A 484 17.31 -22.79 17.22
N THR A 485 16.56 -23.76 16.71
CA THR A 485 16.83 -25.18 17.00
C THR A 485 17.81 -25.75 15.97
N LEU A 486 18.88 -26.37 16.45
CA LEU A 486 19.81 -27.15 15.62
C LEU A 486 19.49 -28.64 15.74
N ARG A 487 19.05 -29.27 14.65
CA ARG A 487 18.81 -30.72 14.58
C ARG A 487 20.03 -31.42 13.99
N LYS A 488 20.48 -32.50 14.64
CA LYS A 488 21.48 -33.41 14.07
C LYS A 488 20.73 -34.47 13.27
N THR A 489 21.10 -34.62 12.00
CA THR A 489 20.59 -35.62 11.05
C THR A 489 21.73 -36.53 10.62
N GLU A 490 21.43 -37.69 10.02
CA GLU A 490 22.44 -38.58 9.44
C GLU A 490 23.30 -37.85 8.40
N GLU A 491 22.73 -36.87 7.72
CA GLU A 491 23.39 -36.07 6.69
C GLU A 491 24.13 -34.83 7.22
N GLY A 492 24.08 -34.51 8.52
CA GLY A 492 24.74 -33.32 9.09
C GLY A 492 23.84 -32.51 10.00
N PHE A 493 24.04 -31.19 10.05
CA PHE A 493 23.23 -30.29 10.88
C PHE A 493 22.13 -29.61 10.05
N SER A 494 20.94 -29.47 10.63
CA SER A 494 19.83 -28.73 10.04
C SER A 494 19.34 -27.65 11.01
N LEU A 495 19.07 -26.47 10.48
CA LEU A 495 18.57 -25.33 11.24
C LEU A 495 17.05 -25.25 11.11
N VAL A 496 16.35 -25.26 12.24
CA VAL A 496 14.90 -25.08 12.28
C VAL A 496 14.58 -23.61 12.47
N VAL A 497 13.85 -23.05 11.51
CA VAL A 497 13.50 -21.63 11.50
C VAL A 497 11.98 -21.51 11.44
N SER A 498 11.39 -20.70 12.32
CA SER A 498 9.94 -20.44 12.28
C SER A 498 9.51 -19.71 11.00
N ASP A 499 8.38 -20.14 10.41
CA ASP A 499 7.76 -19.53 9.24
C ASP A 499 6.63 -18.57 9.64
N ALA A 500 7.02 -17.36 10.04
CA ALA A 500 6.07 -16.31 10.35
C ALA A 500 5.19 -15.90 9.16
N THR A 501 5.68 -16.02 7.92
CA THR A 501 4.90 -15.65 6.73
C THR A 501 3.82 -16.70 6.45
N GLY A 502 4.19 -17.99 6.52
CA GLY A 502 3.27 -19.11 6.43
C GLY A 502 2.17 -19.01 7.48
N TYR A 503 2.54 -18.75 8.74
CA TYR A 503 1.56 -18.55 9.82
C TYR A 503 0.60 -17.38 9.54
N LEU A 504 1.11 -16.18 9.24
CA LEU A 504 0.28 -14.98 9.04
C LEU A 504 -0.68 -15.14 7.85
N GLN A 505 -0.24 -15.80 6.76
CA GLN A 505 -1.09 -16.03 5.59
C GLN A 505 -2.18 -17.07 5.84
N ALA A 506 -1.81 -18.20 6.46
CA ALA A 506 -2.71 -19.29 6.78
C ALA A 506 -3.76 -18.87 7.82
N SER A 507 -3.32 -18.31 8.94
CA SER A 507 -4.23 -17.81 9.99
C SER A 507 -5.09 -16.67 9.47
N GLY A 508 -4.55 -15.79 8.62
CA GLY A 508 -5.27 -14.72 7.94
C GLY A 508 -6.44 -15.18 7.06
N ARG A 509 -6.54 -16.47 6.72
CA ARG A 509 -7.73 -17.00 6.02
C ARG A 509 -8.99 -17.00 6.88
N THR A 510 -8.83 -16.98 8.19
CA THR A 510 -9.93 -16.97 9.16
C THR A 510 -10.51 -15.59 9.41
N SER A 511 -9.87 -14.54 8.92
CA SER A 511 -10.32 -13.15 9.10
C SER A 511 -10.14 -12.38 7.81
N ARG A 512 -11.26 -11.98 7.22
CA ARG A 512 -11.31 -11.36 5.90
C ARG A 512 -12.16 -10.11 5.92
N MET A 513 -11.80 -9.18 5.04
CA MET A 513 -12.58 -7.99 4.82
C MET A 513 -13.83 -8.33 4.01
N TYR A 514 -14.96 -7.79 4.44
CA TYR A 514 -16.23 -7.82 3.73
C TYR A 514 -16.90 -6.45 3.83
N ALA A 515 -18.04 -6.27 3.15
CA ALA A 515 -18.75 -5.00 3.10
C ALA A 515 -19.05 -4.38 4.49
N GLY A 516 -19.15 -5.20 5.54
CA GLY A 516 -19.47 -4.77 6.92
C GLY A 516 -18.29 -4.72 7.89
N GLY A 517 -17.05 -4.89 7.42
CA GLY A 517 -15.86 -4.79 8.26
C GLY A 517 -14.87 -5.93 8.03
N ILE A 518 -14.23 -6.38 9.11
CA ILE A 518 -13.30 -7.53 9.12
C ILE A 518 -13.91 -8.61 10.00
N THR A 519 -14.03 -9.83 9.47
CA THR A 519 -14.58 -10.95 10.23
C THR A 519 -13.65 -11.35 11.38
N LYS A 520 -14.22 -11.70 12.53
CA LYS A 520 -13.49 -12.35 13.61
C LYS A 520 -13.06 -13.77 13.18
N GLY A 521 -11.90 -14.20 13.62
CA GLY A 521 -11.38 -15.56 13.43
C GLY A 521 -10.62 -16.06 14.65
N LEU A 522 -10.33 -17.36 14.67
CA LEU A 522 -9.56 -18.04 15.73
C LEU A 522 -8.41 -18.82 15.11
N SER A 523 -7.23 -18.72 15.69
CA SER A 523 -6.01 -19.38 15.20
C SER A 523 -5.35 -20.08 16.37
N ILE A 524 -5.14 -21.39 16.27
CA ILE A 524 -4.63 -22.23 17.37
C ILE A 524 -3.37 -22.94 16.91
N ILE A 525 -2.27 -22.81 17.65
CA ILE A 525 -1.05 -23.59 17.42
C ILE A 525 -0.92 -24.68 18.47
N ILE A 526 -0.85 -25.94 18.03
CA ILE A 526 -0.42 -27.06 18.88
C ILE A 526 1.11 -27.05 18.90
N VAL A 527 1.68 -26.71 20.05
CA VAL A 527 3.13 -26.46 20.18
C VAL A 527 3.87 -27.80 20.32
N ASP A 528 4.49 -28.24 19.23
CA ASP A 528 5.36 -29.43 19.20
C ASP A 528 6.83 -29.10 19.51
N ASP A 529 7.25 -27.86 19.27
CA ASP A 529 8.62 -27.37 19.51
C ASP A 529 8.58 -25.98 20.18
N LYS A 530 8.89 -25.94 21.48
CA LYS A 530 8.84 -24.70 22.29
C LYS A 530 9.85 -23.63 21.81
N ILE A 531 11.03 -24.04 21.34
CA ILE A 531 12.06 -23.11 20.85
C ILE A 531 11.57 -22.47 19.54
N ALA A 532 11.05 -23.28 18.62
CA ALA A 532 10.48 -22.78 17.37
C ALA A 532 9.28 -21.85 17.62
N PHE A 533 8.43 -22.15 18.61
CA PHE A 533 7.30 -21.30 18.99
C PHE A 533 7.76 -19.95 19.56
N ASN A 534 8.71 -19.94 20.49
CA ASN A 534 9.27 -18.70 21.04
C ASN A 534 9.88 -17.83 19.94
N HIS A 535 10.58 -18.45 18.99
CA HIS A 535 11.12 -17.78 17.82
C HIS A 535 10.01 -17.22 16.90
N LEU A 536 8.92 -17.98 16.69
CA LEU A 536 7.76 -17.54 15.92
C LEU A 536 7.11 -16.31 16.57
N GLN A 537 6.85 -16.33 17.88
CA GLN A 537 6.28 -15.21 18.62
C GLN A 537 7.16 -13.95 18.47
N LYS A 538 8.48 -14.09 18.66
CA LYS A 538 9.42 -12.98 18.46
C LYS A 538 9.37 -12.44 17.03
N LYS A 539 9.38 -13.30 16.02
CA LYS A 539 9.29 -12.89 14.60
C LYS A 539 7.99 -12.17 14.29
N ILE A 540 6.85 -12.66 14.79
CA ILE A 540 5.53 -12.07 14.52
C ILE A 540 5.43 -10.66 15.09
N ARG A 541 6.05 -10.37 16.25
CA ARG A 541 6.09 -9.02 16.82
C ARG A 541 6.71 -7.97 15.89
N TRP A 542 7.62 -8.36 15.00
CA TRP A 542 8.14 -7.46 13.97
C TRP A 542 7.08 -7.06 12.93
N PHE A 543 6.17 -8.00 12.60
CA PHE A 543 5.08 -7.76 11.65
C PHE A 543 3.92 -6.99 12.28
N SER A 544 3.50 -7.38 13.48
CA SER A 544 2.48 -6.67 14.26
C SER A 544 2.71 -6.86 15.76
N GLU A 545 2.80 -5.73 16.48
CA GLU A 545 2.88 -5.75 17.94
C GLU A 545 1.54 -6.11 18.60
N ASP A 546 0.44 -5.97 17.86
CA ASP A 546 -0.91 -6.27 18.34
C ASP A 546 -1.19 -7.79 18.40
N ILE A 547 -0.39 -8.60 17.69
CA ILE A 547 -0.54 -10.06 17.73
C ILE A 547 0.11 -10.59 19.00
N LYS A 548 -0.74 -11.04 19.93
CA LYS A 548 -0.35 -11.74 21.15
C LYS A 548 -0.96 -13.12 21.14
N PHE A 549 -0.12 -14.11 21.46
CA PHE A 549 -0.55 -15.48 21.63
C PHE A 549 -1.04 -15.65 23.06
N VAL A 550 -2.29 -16.06 23.21
CA VAL A 550 -2.92 -16.35 24.50
C VAL A 550 -3.02 -17.87 24.69
N ASN A 551 -2.95 -18.36 25.93
CA ASN A 551 -3.16 -19.79 26.14
C ASN A 551 -4.61 -20.15 25.77
N PHE A 552 -4.80 -21.24 25.02
CA PHE A 552 -6.12 -21.70 24.60
C PHE A 552 -7.05 -21.99 25.79
N ASP A 553 -6.52 -22.41 26.94
CA ASP A 553 -7.34 -22.70 28.12
C ASP A 553 -7.77 -21.43 28.88
N GLU A 554 -7.17 -20.27 28.59
CA GLU A 554 -7.51 -18.98 29.21
C GLU A 554 -8.64 -18.24 28.47
N ILE A 555 -9.06 -18.71 27.30
CA ILE A 555 -10.05 -18.01 26.47
C ILE A 555 -11.47 -18.50 26.72
N ASN A 556 -12.44 -17.60 26.58
CA ASN A 556 -13.85 -17.98 26.50
C ASN A 556 -14.18 -18.47 25.07
N LEU A 557 -14.01 -19.77 24.83
CA LEU A 557 -14.18 -20.35 23.49
C LEU A 557 -15.61 -20.18 22.96
N GLU A 558 -16.62 -20.34 23.80
CA GLU A 558 -18.03 -20.26 23.39
C GLU A 558 -18.39 -18.84 22.90
N GLU A 559 -17.96 -17.82 23.62
CA GLU A 559 -18.16 -16.42 23.24
C GLU A 559 -17.43 -16.08 21.93
N ILE A 560 -16.17 -16.51 21.78
CA ILE A 560 -15.40 -16.29 20.57
C ILE A 560 -16.07 -16.97 19.36
N LEU A 561 -16.46 -18.23 19.48
CA LEU A 561 -17.12 -18.95 18.39
C LEU A 561 -18.47 -18.33 18.04
N ARG A 562 -19.25 -17.89 19.04
CA ARG A 562 -20.51 -17.18 18.82
C ARG A 562 -20.32 -15.90 18.03
N GLU A 563 -19.33 -15.07 18.36
CA GLU A 563 -19.02 -13.87 17.58
C GLU A 563 -18.58 -14.20 16.15
N ILE A 564 -17.73 -15.22 15.99
CA ILE A 564 -17.29 -15.70 14.67
C ILE A 564 -18.49 -16.12 13.82
N ASP A 565 -19.42 -16.91 14.40
CA ASP A 565 -20.61 -17.42 13.72
C ASP A 565 -21.59 -16.31 13.34
N GLN A 566 -21.77 -15.32 14.21
CA GLN A 566 -22.54 -14.12 13.90
C GLN A 566 -21.93 -13.37 12.71
N ASP A 567 -20.61 -13.22 12.66
CA ASP A 567 -19.92 -12.60 11.52
C ASP A 567 -20.11 -13.43 10.24
N ARG A 568 -19.99 -14.76 10.30
CA ARG A 568 -20.21 -15.64 9.13
C ARG A 568 -21.62 -15.51 8.57
N GLU A 569 -22.62 -15.48 9.45
CA GLU A 569 -24.02 -15.31 9.06
C GLU A 569 -24.27 -13.94 8.44
N LYS A 570 -23.67 -12.87 9.00
CA LYS A 570 -23.73 -11.52 8.40
C LYS A 570 -23.12 -11.52 7.00
N VAL A 571 -21.93 -12.07 6.82
CA VAL A 571 -21.25 -12.16 5.51
C VAL A 571 -22.11 -12.96 4.53
N LYS A 572 -22.68 -14.09 4.96
CA LYS A 572 -23.55 -14.93 4.13
C LYS A 572 -24.78 -14.18 3.64
N LYS A 573 -25.52 -13.52 4.54
CA LYS A 573 -26.70 -12.71 4.19
C LYS A 573 -26.37 -11.57 3.24
N VAL A 574 -25.22 -10.92 3.41
CA VAL A 574 -24.75 -9.86 2.51
C VAL A 574 -24.40 -10.44 1.13
N ARG A 575 -23.69 -11.58 1.06
CA ARG A 575 -23.37 -12.25 -0.22
C ARG A 575 -24.61 -12.73 -0.96
N GLU A 576 -25.63 -13.18 -0.24
CA GLU A 576 -26.92 -13.60 -0.80
C GLU A 576 -27.86 -12.42 -1.14
N GLY A 577 -27.45 -11.17 -0.89
CA GLY A 577 -28.26 -9.97 -1.14
C GLY A 577 -29.45 -9.79 -0.18
N LYS A 578 -29.52 -10.58 0.90
CA LYS A 578 -30.62 -10.59 1.89
C LYS A 578 -30.45 -9.57 3.02
N ALA A 579 -29.27 -8.98 3.17
CA ALA A 579 -28.99 -7.94 4.18
C ALA A 579 -28.07 -6.85 3.60
N ARG A 580 -28.25 -5.61 4.07
CA ARG A 580 -27.30 -4.52 3.85
C ARG A 580 -26.24 -4.57 4.96
N ALA A 581 -24.98 -4.40 4.59
CA ALA A 581 -23.89 -4.37 5.56
C ALA A 581 -23.99 -3.10 6.44
N GLU A 582 -23.78 -3.24 7.75
CA GLU A 582 -23.53 -2.10 8.62
C GLU A 582 -22.18 -1.47 8.22
N GLU A 583 -22.20 -0.18 7.89
CA GLU A 583 -21.07 0.54 7.29
C GLU A 583 -19.99 0.84 8.33
N LYS A 584 -19.08 -0.11 8.61
CA LYS A 584 -17.80 0.22 9.25
C LYS A 584 -16.87 0.82 8.20
N GLU A 585 -16.59 2.12 8.34
CA GLU A 585 -15.66 2.87 7.49
C GLU A 585 -14.23 2.34 7.67
N LEU A 586 -13.79 1.42 6.80
CA LEU A 586 -12.43 0.90 6.79
C LEU A 586 -11.58 1.55 5.70
N LEU A 587 -10.28 1.62 5.98
CA LEU A 587 -9.25 2.22 5.12
C LEU A 587 -9.50 3.69 4.80
N ARG A 588 -9.93 4.47 5.79
CA ARG A 588 -10.14 5.91 5.63
C ARG A 588 -8.82 6.60 5.20
N PRO A 589 -8.79 7.35 4.09
CA PRO A 589 -7.58 8.03 3.61
C PRO A 589 -7.13 9.18 4.53
N VAL A 590 -5.92 9.07 5.06
CA VAL A 590 -5.28 10.03 5.96
C VAL A 590 -3.96 10.50 5.35
N LEU A 591 -3.78 11.81 5.18
CA LEU A 591 -2.52 12.41 4.76
C LEU A 591 -1.66 12.69 6.00
N ILE A 592 -0.49 12.08 6.11
CA ILE A 592 0.51 12.39 7.14
C ILE A 592 1.58 13.28 6.52
N VAL A 593 1.80 14.47 7.07
CA VAL A 593 2.88 15.37 6.64
C VAL A 593 3.94 15.44 7.71
N VAL A 594 5.15 14.99 7.39
CA VAL A 594 6.34 15.09 8.26
C VAL A 594 7.28 16.18 7.76
N GLU A 595 8.29 16.50 8.53
CA GLU A 595 9.26 17.50 8.13
C GLU A 595 10.27 17.00 7.08
N SER A 596 10.77 15.77 7.21
CA SER A 596 11.89 15.26 6.39
C SER A 596 11.56 13.97 5.63
N PRO A 597 12.14 13.74 4.43
CA PRO A 597 11.89 12.53 3.64
C PRO A 597 12.32 11.23 4.33
N ASN A 598 13.39 11.29 5.13
CA ASN A 598 13.85 10.13 5.88
C ASN A 598 12.83 9.72 6.93
N LYS A 599 12.25 10.68 7.66
CA LYS A 599 11.17 10.42 8.62
C LYS A 599 9.95 9.81 7.92
N ALA A 600 9.57 10.32 6.74
CA ALA A 600 8.48 9.76 5.93
C ALA A 600 8.72 8.29 5.58
N LYS A 601 9.92 7.98 5.06
CA LYS A 601 10.32 6.61 4.68
C LYS A 601 10.35 5.68 5.89
N THR A 602 10.91 6.12 7.01
CA THR A 602 10.98 5.32 8.25
C THR A 602 9.58 4.97 8.76
N ILE A 603 8.68 5.96 8.84
CA ILE A 603 7.30 5.73 9.28
C ILE A 603 6.58 4.77 8.34
N ALA A 604 6.68 4.99 7.02
CA ALA A 604 6.03 4.16 6.04
C ALA A 604 6.51 2.69 6.12
N ASN A 605 7.82 2.50 6.32
CA ASN A 605 8.45 1.18 6.40
C ASN A 605 8.07 0.37 7.66
N PHE A 606 7.59 1.00 8.74
CA PHE A 606 7.08 0.26 9.91
C PHE A 606 5.86 -0.61 9.60
N PHE A 607 5.16 -0.28 8.51
CA PHE A 607 3.94 -0.94 8.06
C PHE A 607 4.15 -1.75 6.78
N GLY A 608 5.41 -2.01 6.42
CA GLY A 608 5.80 -2.74 5.21
C GLY A 608 6.36 -1.85 4.12
N LYS A 609 6.67 -2.44 2.96
CA LYS A 609 7.17 -1.70 1.79
C LYS A 609 6.05 -0.80 1.25
N ALA A 610 6.16 0.49 1.52
CA ALA A 610 5.24 1.48 1.00
C ALA A 610 5.32 1.61 -0.53
N ILE A 611 4.18 1.91 -1.14
CA ILE A 611 4.07 2.13 -2.57
C ILE A 611 4.24 3.62 -2.83
N ARG A 612 5.00 3.97 -3.87
CA ARG A 612 5.32 5.36 -4.19
C ARG A 612 4.34 5.91 -5.22
N ARG A 613 3.83 7.11 -4.93
CA ARG A 613 3.23 8.00 -5.90
C ARG A 613 4.02 9.31 -5.95
N LYS A 614 3.84 10.05 -7.03
CA LYS A 614 4.42 11.36 -7.24
C LYS A 614 3.30 12.33 -7.56
N ILE A 615 3.14 13.35 -6.72
CA ILE A 615 2.16 14.42 -6.93
C ILE A 615 2.94 15.71 -7.17
N GLY A 616 2.90 16.20 -8.40
CA GLY A 616 3.80 17.27 -8.84
C GLY A 616 5.25 16.79 -8.84
N GLU A 617 6.11 17.43 -8.05
CA GLU A 617 7.52 17.06 -7.93
C GLU A 617 7.84 16.20 -6.69
N HIS A 618 6.84 15.98 -5.83
CA HIS A 618 7.04 15.44 -4.49
C HIS A 618 6.56 14.00 -4.37
N GLU A 619 7.32 13.21 -3.60
CA GLU A 619 6.98 11.83 -3.30
C GLU A 619 5.85 11.75 -2.26
N LEU A 620 4.93 10.81 -2.50
CA LEU A 620 3.88 10.39 -1.58
C LEU A 620 4.03 8.89 -1.36
N LEU A 621 4.17 8.47 -0.11
CA LEU A 621 4.29 7.07 0.27
C LEU A 621 2.93 6.56 0.75
N GLU A 622 2.39 5.54 0.10
CA GLU A 622 1.11 4.97 0.45
C GLU A 622 1.30 3.63 1.16
N THR A 623 0.67 3.50 2.32
CA THR A 623 0.62 2.27 3.11
C THR A 623 -0.71 2.18 3.85
N SER A 624 -0.94 1.12 4.61
CA SER A 624 -2.17 0.92 5.37
C SER A 624 -1.87 0.43 6.76
N VAL A 625 -2.63 0.92 7.73
CA VAL A 625 -2.47 0.58 9.15
C VAL A 625 -3.84 0.49 9.78
N GLY A 626 -4.19 -0.69 10.29
CA GLY A 626 -5.54 -0.89 10.80
C GLY A 626 -6.58 -0.50 9.73
N ASP A 627 -7.58 0.25 10.17
CA ASP A 627 -8.65 0.83 9.37
C ASP A 627 -8.27 2.15 8.66
N ARG A 628 -6.97 2.50 8.57
CA ARG A 628 -6.52 3.73 7.93
C ARG A 628 -5.65 3.46 6.71
N TYR A 629 -5.89 4.23 5.66
CA TYR A 629 -5.05 4.29 4.47
C TYR A 629 -4.13 5.52 4.59
N LEU A 630 -2.84 5.29 4.83
CA LEU A 630 -1.89 6.35 5.11
C LEU A 630 -1.21 6.81 3.82
N MET A 631 -1.27 8.12 3.56
CA MET A 631 -0.53 8.80 2.50
C MET A 631 0.50 9.70 3.19
N ILE A 632 1.79 9.39 3.11
CA ILE A 632 2.84 10.04 3.90
C ILE A 632 3.73 10.86 2.99
N SER A 633 3.88 12.16 3.26
CA SER A 633 4.79 13.05 2.51
C SER A 633 5.57 13.96 3.46
N ALA A 634 6.59 14.65 2.92
CA ALA A 634 7.47 15.53 3.69
C ALA A 634 7.40 16.98 3.20
N SER A 635 7.33 17.95 4.13
CA SER A 635 7.36 19.38 3.83
C SER A 635 8.75 19.90 3.45
N LEU A 636 9.80 19.12 3.75
CA LEU A 636 11.22 19.47 3.58
C LEU A 636 11.66 20.63 4.50
N GLY A 637 11.22 20.64 5.75
CA GLY A 637 11.49 21.74 6.70
C GLY A 637 10.44 22.85 6.64
N HIS A 638 10.86 24.07 6.94
CA HIS A 638 10.05 25.28 6.76
C HIS A 638 9.66 25.47 5.29
N ILE A 639 8.42 25.93 5.10
CA ILE A 639 7.87 26.28 3.79
C ILE A 639 7.63 27.79 3.65
N LEU A 640 7.56 28.51 4.77
CA LEU A 640 7.32 29.95 4.85
C LEU A 640 8.36 30.62 5.75
N ASP A 641 8.68 31.89 5.47
CA ASP A 641 9.46 32.75 6.38
C ASP A 641 8.94 34.18 6.34
N LEU A 642 9.31 35.00 7.33
CA LEU A 642 8.96 36.42 7.37
C LEU A 642 9.50 37.10 6.12
N THR A 643 8.64 37.85 5.43
CA THR A 643 9.00 38.57 4.21
C THR A 643 10.18 39.49 4.43
N THR A 644 11.06 39.58 3.44
CA THR A 644 12.21 40.49 3.45
C THR A 644 11.95 41.78 2.67
N LYS A 645 10.82 41.85 1.96
CA LYS A 645 10.36 43.04 1.24
C LYS A 645 9.91 44.11 2.23
N GLU A 646 9.94 45.38 1.82
CA GLU A 646 9.51 46.55 2.60
C GLU A 646 8.00 46.52 2.93
N ASN A 647 7.61 45.60 3.81
CA ASN A 647 6.26 45.44 4.33
C ASN A 647 6.32 45.55 5.84
N GLY A 648 6.03 46.75 6.34
CA GLY A 648 6.18 47.08 7.75
C GLY A 648 7.64 47.04 8.20
N TYR A 649 7.84 46.87 9.50
CA TYR A 649 9.15 46.86 10.13
C TYR A 649 9.78 45.45 10.01
N TYR A 650 10.68 45.29 9.04
CA TYR A 650 11.37 44.04 8.69
C TYR A 650 10.46 42.82 8.48
N GLY A 651 9.29 43.03 7.84
CA GLY A 651 8.31 41.99 7.54
C GLY A 651 7.18 41.85 8.56
N VAL A 652 7.03 42.83 9.46
CA VAL A 652 6.01 42.84 10.50
C VAL A 652 5.24 44.16 10.48
N LEU A 653 3.92 44.10 10.35
CA LEU A 653 3.05 45.27 10.40
C LEU A 653 2.78 45.65 11.87
N ILE A 654 2.90 46.94 12.19
CA ILE A 654 2.70 47.48 13.54
C ILE A 654 1.55 48.50 13.49
N ASN A 655 0.31 48.02 13.67
CA ASN A 655 -0.90 48.87 13.66
C ASN A 655 -1.77 48.55 14.89
N GLY A 656 -1.32 48.95 16.08
CA GLY A 656 -1.98 48.60 17.36
C GLY A 656 -1.87 47.13 17.77
N SER A 657 -1.46 46.26 16.85
CA SER A 657 -1.11 44.86 17.04
C SER A 657 0.10 44.50 16.16
N ILE A 658 0.82 43.44 16.54
CA ILE A 658 1.96 42.91 15.78
C ILE A 658 1.43 41.84 14.83
N VAL A 659 1.44 42.13 13.52
CA VAL A 659 0.95 41.21 12.48
C VAL A 659 2.12 40.79 11.58
N PRO A 660 2.64 39.56 11.73
CA PRO A 660 3.71 39.06 10.89
C PRO A 660 3.23 38.81 9.46
N VAL A 661 4.11 39.08 8.49
CA VAL A 661 3.84 38.84 7.07
C VAL A 661 4.78 37.75 6.55
N TYR A 662 4.24 36.58 6.23
CA TYR A 662 5.00 35.46 5.70
C TYR A 662 4.90 35.36 4.19
N GLU A 663 5.95 34.89 3.53
CA GLU A 663 5.95 34.51 2.11
C GLU A 663 6.60 33.13 1.92
N PRO A 664 6.31 32.43 0.80
CA PRO A 664 6.99 31.19 0.47
C PRO A 664 8.51 31.37 0.47
N ILE A 665 9.23 30.43 1.09
CA ILE A 665 10.68 30.37 0.94
C ILE A 665 10.99 30.07 -0.54
N PRO A 666 11.91 30.79 -1.18
CA PRO A 666 12.22 30.57 -2.60
C PRO A 666 12.51 29.11 -2.92
N GLY A 667 11.78 28.56 -3.90
CA GLY A 667 11.87 27.17 -4.32
C GLY A 667 10.94 26.20 -3.57
N LYS A 668 10.23 26.66 -2.52
CA LYS A 668 9.23 25.86 -1.77
C LYS A 668 7.81 25.99 -2.30
N GLU A 669 7.56 26.82 -3.29
CA GLU A 669 6.23 27.02 -3.88
C GLU A 669 5.66 25.69 -4.41
N ARG A 670 6.53 24.88 -5.02
CA ARG A 670 6.17 23.57 -5.56
C ARG A 670 5.78 22.56 -4.47
N ILE A 671 6.42 22.60 -3.29
CA ILE A 671 6.02 21.69 -2.19
C ILE A 671 4.67 22.11 -1.63
N ILE A 672 4.42 23.41 -1.48
CA ILE A 672 3.13 23.93 -1.02
C ILE A 672 2.01 23.49 -1.98
N GLU A 673 2.24 23.64 -3.29
CA GLU A 673 1.27 23.20 -4.30
C GLU A 673 1.05 21.68 -4.25
N SER A 674 2.12 20.89 -4.13
CA SER A 674 2.02 19.44 -3.98
C SER A 674 1.23 19.03 -2.73
N LEU A 675 1.45 19.66 -1.58
CA LEU A 675 0.72 19.39 -0.34
C LEU A 675 -0.77 19.72 -0.48
N LYS A 676 -1.10 20.87 -1.08
CA LYS A 676 -2.49 21.25 -1.39
C LYS A 676 -3.15 20.20 -2.29
N ARG A 677 -2.45 19.75 -3.34
CA ARG A 677 -2.93 18.67 -4.24
C ARG A 677 -3.13 17.34 -3.52
N MET A 678 -2.25 16.98 -2.58
CA MET A 678 -2.38 15.74 -1.79
C MET A 678 -3.58 15.82 -0.83
N ALA A 679 -3.82 16.97 -0.21
CA ALA A 679 -4.93 17.18 0.72
C ALA A 679 -6.29 16.95 0.07
N GLN A 680 -6.46 17.32 -1.20
CA GLN A 680 -7.68 17.06 -2.00
C GLN A 680 -8.09 15.58 -2.01
N GLU A 681 -7.15 14.63 -1.87
CA GLU A 681 -7.44 13.19 -1.89
C GLU A 681 -7.70 12.60 -0.48
N SER A 682 -7.61 13.41 0.57
CA SER A 682 -7.66 12.95 1.97
C SER A 682 -8.96 13.35 2.69
N PHE A 683 -9.30 12.61 3.75
CA PHE A 683 -10.41 12.93 4.65
C PHE A 683 -9.95 13.50 5.99
N GLU A 684 -8.66 13.33 6.28
CA GLU A 684 -8.00 13.80 7.48
C GLU A 684 -6.54 14.07 7.15
N VAL A 685 -5.98 15.13 7.74
CA VAL A 685 -4.56 15.44 7.66
C VAL A 685 -3.96 15.38 9.07
N LEU A 686 -2.88 14.63 9.23
CA LEU A 686 -2.10 14.53 10.46
C LEU A 686 -0.72 15.16 10.25
N ILE A 687 -0.42 16.22 10.98
CA ILE A 687 0.87 16.89 10.89
C ILE A 687 1.82 16.35 11.96
N ALA A 688 2.93 15.80 11.49
CA ALA A 688 3.88 14.97 12.21
C ALA A 688 5.29 15.58 12.19
N THR A 689 5.37 16.89 12.46
CA THR A 689 6.59 17.66 12.66
C THR A 689 7.21 17.37 14.04
N ASP A 690 8.41 17.88 14.31
CA ASP A 690 9.08 17.65 15.59
C ASP A 690 8.31 18.28 16.79
N PRO A 691 8.36 17.66 17.99
CA PRO A 691 7.56 18.04 19.15
C PRO A 691 8.17 19.25 19.90
N ASP A 692 8.46 20.33 19.18
CA ASP A 692 9.00 21.58 19.73
C ASP A 692 8.25 22.81 19.17
N THR A 693 8.66 24.02 19.60
CA THR A 693 8.03 25.26 19.12
C THR A 693 8.20 25.48 17.62
N GLU A 694 9.30 25.01 17.03
CA GLU A 694 9.60 25.17 15.61
C GLU A 694 8.73 24.25 14.75
N GLY A 695 8.66 22.97 15.12
CA GLY A 695 7.79 21.98 14.51
C GLY A 695 6.31 22.32 14.68
N GLU A 696 5.90 22.89 15.81
CA GLU A 696 4.52 23.36 15.98
C GLU A 696 4.19 24.52 15.02
N LYS A 697 5.11 25.46 14.81
CA LYS A 697 4.96 26.51 13.79
C LYS A 697 4.90 25.95 12.38
N ILE A 698 5.84 25.07 12.00
CA ILE A 698 5.82 24.44 10.66
C ILE A 698 4.47 23.77 10.45
N GLY A 699 3.99 23.05 11.46
CA GLY A 699 2.72 22.36 11.34
C GLY A 699 1.52 23.30 11.28
N TRP A 700 1.55 24.42 12.00
CA TRP A 700 0.54 25.46 11.92
C TRP A 700 0.47 26.08 10.52
N ASP A 701 1.61 26.41 9.90
CA ASP A 701 1.63 26.93 8.52
C ASP A 701 0.98 25.96 7.53
N ILE A 702 1.37 24.68 7.62
CA ILE A 702 0.82 23.65 6.75
C ILE A 702 -0.69 23.51 6.99
N ARG A 703 -1.13 23.51 8.26
CA ARG A 703 -2.56 23.47 8.61
C ARG A 703 -3.32 24.61 7.94
N GLU A 704 -2.87 25.86 8.11
CA GLU A 704 -3.55 27.02 7.53
C GLU A 704 -3.63 26.92 6.00
N LEU A 705 -2.56 26.47 5.33
CA LEU A 705 -2.53 26.33 3.87
C LEU A 705 -3.40 25.19 3.32
N LEU A 706 -3.65 24.14 4.11
CA LEU A 706 -4.41 22.95 3.70
C LEU A 706 -5.90 23.00 4.09
N ARG A 707 -6.25 23.86 5.06
CA ARG A 707 -7.62 24.00 5.60
C ARG A 707 -8.71 24.25 4.55
N PRO A 708 -8.47 25.00 3.46
CA PRO A 708 -9.46 25.16 2.39
C PRO A 708 -9.82 23.86 1.64
N PHE A 709 -9.02 22.79 1.76
CA PHE A 709 -9.23 21.52 1.08
C PHE A 709 -9.72 20.42 2.03
N VAL A 710 -9.31 20.46 3.30
CA VAL A 710 -9.68 19.47 4.32
C VAL A 710 -9.88 20.15 5.67
N ASN A 711 -11.06 19.95 6.28
CA ASN A 711 -11.39 20.58 7.56
C ASN A 711 -10.75 19.87 8.76
N ASN A 712 -10.62 18.54 8.72
CA ASN A 712 -10.04 17.77 9.82
C ASN A 712 -8.51 17.71 9.70
N ILE A 713 -7.83 18.68 10.30
CA ILE A 713 -6.36 18.73 10.37
C ILE A 713 -5.94 18.73 11.83
N LYS A 714 -5.16 17.72 12.24
CA LYS A 714 -4.70 17.53 13.61
C LYS A 714 -3.18 17.39 13.69
N ARG A 715 -2.65 17.56 14.90
CA ARG A 715 -1.24 17.37 15.22
C ARG A 715 -1.01 15.94 15.72
N MET A 716 -0.08 15.24 15.09
CA MET A 716 0.39 13.91 15.47
C MET A 716 1.75 14.04 16.14
N GLU A 717 1.78 14.00 17.46
CA GLU A 717 2.99 14.18 18.26
C GLU A 717 3.57 12.84 18.72
N PHE A 718 4.90 12.70 18.61
CA PHE A 718 5.65 11.57 19.15
C PHE A 718 7.08 12.02 19.47
N HIS A 719 7.64 11.50 20.57
CA HIS A 719 9.01 11.82 21.00
C HIS A 719 10.06 10.84 20.47
N GLU A 720 9.62 9.71 19.91
CA GLU A 720 10.49 8.69 19.33
C GLU A 720 9.91 8.18 18.01
N VAL A 721 10.77 7.88 17.05
CA VAL A 721 10.37 7.30 15.76
C VAL A 721 10.32 5.78 15.90
N THR A 722 9.30 5.26 16.60
CA THR A 722 9.04 3.83 16.77
C THR A 722 7.65 3.48 16.28
N LYS A 723 7.44 2.24 15.83
CA LYS A 723 6.13 1.77 15.34
C LYS A 723 5.02 2.00 16.39
N LYS A 724 5.30 1.68 17.65
CA LYS A 724 4.38 1.87 18.77
C LYS A 724 4.02 3.34 18.99
N ALA A 725 5.01 4.23 19.05
CA ALA A 725 4.76 5.65 19.24
C ALA A 725 3.92 6.25 18.11
N ILE A 726 4.22 5.88 16.86
CA ILE A 726 3.45 6.30 15.69
C ILE A 726 2.00 5.78 15.76
N LEU A 727 1.79 4.50 16.10
CA LEU A 727 0.45 3.93 16.24
C LEU A 727 -0.38 4.66 17.31
N ASN A 728 0.23 4.98 18.45
CA ASN A 728 -0.43 5.74 19.52
C ASN A 728 -0.76 7.16 19.06
N ALA A 729 0.18 7.83 18.38
CA ALA A 729 0.00 9.19 17.87
C ALA A 729 -1.10 9.27 16.79
N ILE A 730 -1.26 8.24 15.96
CA ILE A 730 -2.36 8.13 14.98
C ILE A 730 -3.71 7.93 15.68
N LYS A 731 -3.74 7.17 16.78
CA LYS A 731 -4.98 6.88 17.55
C LYS A 731 -5.42 8.05 18.42
N ALA A 732 -4.49 8.86 18.91
CA ALA A 732 -4.75 9.99 19.79
C ALA A 732 -4.10 11.30 19.27
N PRO A 733 -4.50 11.80 18.09
CA PRO A 733 -4.00 13.08 17.61
C PRO A 733 -4.61 14.23 18.43
N ARG A 734 -3.88 15.33 18.58
CA ARG A 734 -4.33 16.52 19.32
C ARG A 734 -4.55 17.72 18.41
N ASP A 735 -5.17 18.76 18.95
CA ASP A 735 -5.19 20.08 18.31
C ASP A 735 -3.83 20.78 18.44
N PHE A 736 -3.62 21.79 17.59
CA PHE A 736 -2.42 22.62 17.63
C PHE A 736 -2.39 23.48 18.90
N ASN A 737 -1.20 23.58 19.51
CA ASN A 737 -0.97 24.44 20.65
C ASN A 737 -0.58 25.85 20.18
N GLU A 738 -1.56 26.75 20.14
CA GLU A 738 -1.33 28.13 19.71
C GLU A 738 -0.25 28.87 20.53
N ASN A 739 -0.03 28.50 21.79
CA ASN A 739 0.98 29.17 22.62
C ASN A 739 2.40 28.84 22.15
N LEU A 740 2.66 27.60 21.71
CA LEU A 740 3.96 27.23 21.13
C LEU A 740 4.20 27.96 19.81
N VAL A 741 3.15 28.11 18.99
CA VAL A 741 3.23 28.89 17.74
C VAL A 741 3.53 30.35 18.03
N LYS A 742 2.79 30.98 18.97
CA LYS A 742 3.05 32.36 19.41
C LYS A 742 4.46 32.54 19.93
N ALA A 743 4.96 31.61 20.74
CA ALA A 743 6.33 31.66 21.26
C ALA A 743 7.37 31.62 20.13
N GLN A 744 7.17 30.75 19.13
CA GLN A 744 8.06 30.70 17.96
C GLN A 744 8.02 32.01 17.17
N ILE A 745 6.84 32.59 16.96
CA ILE A 745 6.67 33.85 16.22
C ILE A 745 7.40 34.98 16.94
N VAL A 746 7.19 35.12 18.26
CA VAL A 746 7.86 36.15 19.07
C VAL A 746 9.37 36.01 18.97
N ARG A 747 9.90 34.78 19.13
CA ARG A 747 11.33 34.51 18.96
C ARG A 747 11.81 34.93 17.57
N ARG A 748 11.13 34.51 16.50
CA ARG A 748 11.53 34.79 15.11
C ARG A 748 11.51 36.29 14.80
N VAL A 749 10.51 37.02 15.30
CA VAL A 749 10.40 38.48 15.15
C VAL A 749 11.51 39.18 15.94
N ALA A 750 11.78 38.78 17.18
CA ALA A 750 12.86 39.34 17.98
C ALA A 750 14.23 39.12 17.31
N ASP A 751 14.51 37.90 16.87
CA ASP A 751 15.74 37.56 16.13
C ASP A 751 15.88 38.41 14.86
N ARG A 752 14.76 38.65 14.15
CA ARG A 752 14.72 39.47 12.93
C ARG A 752 15.01 40.94 13.23
N TRP A 753 14.32 41.54 14.18
CA TRP A 753 14.46 42.96 14.50
C TRP A 753 15.84 43.26 15.09
N VAL A 754 16.23 42.53 16.14
CA VAL A 754 17.53 42.70 16.78
C VAL A 754 18.64 42.39 15.80
N GLY A 755 18.55 41.27 15.08
CA GLY A 755 19.59 40.85 14.13
C GLY A 755 19.83 41.85 13.00
N PHE A 756 18.77 42.38 12.38
CA PHE A 756 18.92 43.35 11.29
C PHE A 756 19.44 44.71 11.78
N GLU A 757 18.92 45.22 12.90
CA GLU A 757 19.37 46.49 13.48
C GLU A 757 20.84 46.41 13.90
N PHE A 758 21.24 45.37 14.63
CA PHE A 758 22.65 45.19 15.00
C PHE A 758 23.54 44.98 13.77
N SER A 759 23.09 44.23 12.75
CA SER A 759 23.87 44.04 11.53
C SER A 759 24.08 45.35 10.77
N GLN A 760 23.08 46.24 10.72
CA GLN A 760 23.19 47.58 10.13
C GLN A 760 24.21 48.44 10.88
N LEU A 761 24.14 48.44 12.22
CA LEU A 761 25.10 49.14 13.07
C LEU A 761 26.54 48.63 12.88
N LEU A 762 26.71 47.31 12.82
CA LEU A 762 28.02 46.68 12.58
C LEU A 762 28.55 47.01 11.19
N TRP A 763 27.71 46.96 10.15
CA TRP A 763 28.12 47.39 8.80
C TRP A 763 28.47 48.87 8.76
N GLY A 764 27.82 49.72 9.54
CA GLY A 764 28.20 51.12 9.69
C GLY A 764 29.57 51.30 10.39
N ALA A 765 29.83 50.51 11.44
CA ALA A 765 31.02 50.63 12.28
C ALA A 765 32.28 49.96 11.70
N PHE A 766 32.13 48.88 10.93
CA PHE A 766 33.23 48.05 10.42
C PHE A 766 33.39 48.09 8.89
N LYS A 767 32.77 49.06 8.21
CA LYS A 767 32.93 49.25 6.77
C LYS A 767 34.36 49.68 6.42
N ASN A 768 35.12 48.76 5.82
CA ASN A 768 36.07 49.05 4.74
C ASN A 768 35.32 48.95 3.41
#